data_AF-A0A8X8ZHZ3-F1
#
_entry.id   AF-A0A8X8ZHZ3-F1
#
_cell.length_a   1.000
_cell.length_b   1.000
_cell.length_c   1.000
_cell.angle_alpha   90.00
_cell.angle_beta   90.00
_cell.angle_gamma   90.00
#
_symmetry.space_group_name_H-M   'P 1'
#
loop_
_entity.id
_entity.type
_entity.pdbx_description
1 polymer ?
#
loop_
_entity_poly.entity_id
_entity_poly.type
_entity_poly.pdbx_seq_one_letter_code
_entity_poly.pdbx_strand_id
1 'polypeptide(L)'
;MRRSSLTLTIKGQMLDVHNIWSSFGTIDLSSNNFHGKIPNAIGDLNSLYQLNLSHNVLNGSIPKLFGQLSNLESLDLSVNQLVGPIPKELGGLTFLAHLNLSYDMFVGAIPKGRQIQTFSADSFEGNLGLCGFPLDIYCSNSNVPPPGYDENGEEKREIEWEYVCAAVGYVKTCKKSSSSKESSQEAIMLEMLSVFYEILLLQLKDELIFYSSRSTKLARWNESDECCKWHGVACDASGYVVSLQLDGEAIYGGVGDSSSLFRFKYVQKLNLANNDFNYIDCIPKGIGNLAYLTHLNLSNAGFVGQVPSEILSLTRLASLDISNKFGNTLSLNLPNLEMLVRNLVELRELYLDRVNITSSTERKNWSHIVSSYLPNLTSLSMVDCNLLGPLAKSFTQLHSLSILRLHHNNLSAVALDDLFTNFPSLATLTLRSCSLKGSIPSTFANLTKLSYVDLSYNFLTGSLPCTLFEGLSNLIHLNLGFNSFFGSIPSSLFALPSLLELDLTYNQFNGTFQLSNFRNLPSLTLLDLSGNSLSVDVANVSSSLKLKGLGLASCNLSYFPDFIVHLDLEKLDLSNNSIAGEVPSRVWGKRLWYLDLSFNLLANLQKPYHIPASLWLLHLNSNQLREELQLLIPSESQLWSLSLANNSLSGTIPTSLANATLLGSLDLSGNKLSGSIPASFLLGNIGDLDLSRNNISGSIPDIFSEDCGLQYVDLSNNALEGKIPKSIESCMWLEYVNVANNMINDAFPCLLPSSLRVLVLHSNKFHGDLRCHSTWPHLKILDISSNHFSGSLESVNFSSWTAMVLPSDENLRHNWNYYAQSSGMTLIMKRQLMELHVIWPDFSAIDLSSNSFYGNIPNAIGELSTLYHLNLSYNALNGSIPKSFGRLSNLESLDLSVNQLAGRIPEELGGLTFLAHLNLSYNMFVGEIPNGRQIQTFSADSFEGNLGLCGFPLDINCSNSNVPPPGYDENGEEKREIEWEYVCAAVGYVVGVGSIVWLLLFCRSFREKYFGKIEEVVEDMFIARDMRRRRARRAAAARNRVRRQ
;
A
#
# COMPACT_ATOMS: atom_id res chain seq x y z
N MET A 1 -21.36 -49.78 -54.12
CA MET A 1 -21.61 -50.88 -53.17
C MET A 1 -20.47 -51.90 -53.20
N ARG A 2 -19.51 -51.81 -52.27
CA ARG A 2 -18.61 -52.92 -51.89
C ARG A 2 -18.60 -52.97 -50.36
N ARG A 3 -18.90 -54.15 -49.78
CA ARG A 3 -19.04 -54.40 -48.34
C ARG A 3 -17.71 -54.09 -47.63
N SER A 4 -17.71 -53.14 -46.70
CA SER A 4 -16.63 -52.94 -45.72
C SER A 4 -17.15 -53.37 -44.35
N SER A 5 -16.50 -54.35 -43.74
CA SER A 5 -16.73 -54.73 -42.34
C SER A 5 -15.50 -54.33 -41.52
N LEU A 6 -15.73 -53.80 -40.31
CA LEU A 6 -14.70 -53.45 -39.34
C LEU A 6 -15.03 -54.19 -38.06
N THR A 7 -14.08 -54.97 -37.57
CA THR A 7 -14.18 -55.70 -36.31
C THR A 7 -13.66 -54.79 -35.20
N LEU A 8 -14.53 -54.36 -34.28
CA LEU A 8 -14.17 -53.54 -33.14
C LEU A 8 -14.12 -54.39 -31.87
N THR A 9 -13.06 -54.25 -31.09
CA THR A 9 -12.96 -54.91 -29.77
C THR A 9 -13.35 -53.94 -28.67
N ILE A 10 -14.54 -54.11 -28.08
CA ILE A 10 -15.03 -53.27 -26.99
C ILE A 10 -15.09 -54.14 -25.72
N LYS A 11 -14.40 -53.72 -24.66
CA LYS A 11 -14.28 -54.47 -23.38
C LYS A 11 -13.84 -55.93 -23.56
N GLY A 12 -13.00 -56.20 -24.56
CA GLY A 12 -12.43 -57.53 -24.80
C GLY A 12 -13.28 -58.46 -25.68
N GLN A 13 -14.44 -58.04 -26.19
CA GLN A 13 -15.20 -58.80 -27.19
C GLN A 13 -15.11 -58.15 -28.58
N MET A 14 -14.82 -58.97 -29.59
CA MET A 14 -14.79 -58.58 -31.00
C MET A 14 -16.21 -58.55 -31.58
N LEU A 15 -16.58 -57.43 -32.19
CA LEU A 15 -17.89 -57.18 -32.78
C LEU A 15 -17.71 -56.72 -34.23
N ASP A 16 -18.28 -57.47 -35.18
CA ASP A 16 -18.22 -57.14 -36.60
C ASP A 16 -19.32 -56.14 -36.98
N VAL A 17 -18.92 -54.94 -37.37
CA VAL A 17 -19.82 -53.88 -37.83
C VAL A 17 -19.82 -53.85 -39.35
N HIS A 18 -21.01 -54.01 -39.95
CA HIS A 18 -21.24 -53.90 -41.40
C HIS A 18 -21.87 -52.54 -41.75
N ASN A 19 -21.70 -52.07 -43.00
CA ASN A 19 -22.28 -50.80 -43.51
C ASN A 19 -21.78 -49.51 -42.83
N ILE A 20 -20.49 -49.47 -42.46
CA ILE A 20 -19.89 -48.38 -41.67
C ILE A 20 -19.94 -47.02 -42.39
N TRP A 21 -19.82 -47.00 -43.72
CA TRP A 21 -19.84 -45.76 -44.50
C TRP A 21 -21.20 -45.05 -44.47
N SER A 22 -22.29 -45.77 -44.16
CA SER A 22 -23.63 -45.16 -43.97
C SER A 22 -23.92 -44.69 -42.53
N SER A 23 -22.97 -44.82 -41.59
CA SER A 23 -23.16 -44.47 -40.18
C SER A 23 -22.21 -43.37 -39.64
N PHE A 24 -21.27 -42.87 -40.44
CA PHE A 24 -20.39 -41.78 -40.01
C PHE A 24 -21.17 -40.46 -39.90
N GLY A 25 -21.36 -40.00 -38.66
CA GLY A 25 -21.94 -38.69 -38.36
C GLY A 25 -20.88 -37.57 -38.27
N THR A 26 -19.67 -37.89 -37.81
CA THR A 26 -18.58 -36.93 -37.68
C THR A 26 -17.28 -37.50 -38.23
N ILE A 27 -16.55 -36.71 -39.01
CA ILE A 27 -15.18 -36.98 -39.44
C ILE A 27 -14.34 -35.75 -39.06
N ASP A 28 -13.40 -35.93 -38.14
CA ASP A 28 -12.39 -34.92 -37.81
C ASP A 28 -11.00 -35.50 -38.09
N LEU A 29 -10.34 -34.94 -39.11
CA LEU A 29 -8.98 -35.27 -39.53
C LEU A 29 -8.09 -34.02 -39.48
N SER A 30 -8.48 -33.01 -38.71
CA SER A 30 -7.75 -31.76 -38.65
C SER A 30 -6.36 -31.88 -38.04
N SER A 31 -5.47 -30.94 -38.36
CA SER A 31 -4.10 -30.84 -37.79
C SER A 31 -3.25 -32.10 -38.05
N ASN A 32 -3.30 -32.60 -39.28
CA ASN A 32 -2.49 -33.72 -39.75
C ASN A 32 -1.64 -33.29 -40.94
N ASN A 33 -0.92 -34.24 -41.56
CA ASN A 33 -0.13 -34.00 -42.77
C ASN A 33 -0.75 -34.68 -44.01
N PHE A 34 -2.09 -34.72 -44.08
CA PHE A 34 -2.77 -35.32 -45.24
C PHE A 34 -2.55 -34.44 -46.47
N HIS A 35 -2.13 -35.06 -47.57
CA HIS A 35 -1.83 -34.38 -48.83
C HIS A 35 -2.69 -34.95 -49.97
N GLY A 36 -2.75 -34.23 -51.09
CA GLY A 36 -3.52 -34.62 -52.27
C GLY A 36 -4.99 -34.15 -52.24
N LYS A 37 -5.80 -34.64 -53.19
CA LYS A 37 -7.16 -34.13 -53.42
C LYS A 37 -8.20 -34.75 -52.48
N ILE A 38 -9.19 -33.93 -52.09
CA ILE A 38 -10.39 -34.41 -51.38
C ILE A 38 -11.14 -35.41 -52.28
N PRO A 39 -11.37 -36.66 -51.84
CA PRO A 39 -12.07 -37.66 -52.65
C PRO A 39 -13.56 -37.33 -52.85
N ASN A 40 -14.03 -37.49 -54.09
CA ASN A 40 -15.46 -37.38 -54.44
C ASN A 40 -16.37 -38.29 -53.59
N ALA A 41 -15.85 -39.45 -53.16
CA ALA A 41 -16.59 -40.43 -52.37
C ALA A 41 -17.06 -39.92 -51.00
N ILE A 42 -16.48 -38.83 -50.47
CA ILE A 42 -16.98 -38.20 -49.22
C ILE A 42 -18.39 -37.64 -49.43
N GLY A 43 -18.75 -37.21 -50.65
CA GLY A 43 -20.09 -36.74 -50.98
C GLY A 43 -21.17 -37.82 -50.93
N ASP A 44 -20.79 -39.11 -50.90
CA ASP A 44 -21.73 -40.24 -50.79
C ASP A 44 -22.14 -40.53 -49.31
N LEU A 45 -21.56 -39.82 -48.33
CA LEU A 45 -21.76 -40.03 -46.90
C LEU A 45 -23.00 -39.29 -46.36
N ASN A 46 -24.19 -39.74 -46.76
CA ASN A 46 -25.46 -39.05 -46.48
C ASN A 46 -25.82 -38.88 -44.98
N SER A 47 -25.14 -39.59 -44.07
CA SER A 47 -25.36 -39.48 -42.62
C SER A 47 -24.41 -38.48 -41.93
N LEU A 48 -23.49 -37.87 -42.69
CA LEU A 48 -22.46 -36.98 -42.16
C LEU A 48 -23.06 -35.63 -41.75
N TYR A 49 -22.91 -35.26 -40.49
CA TYR A 49 -23.30 -33.96 -39.94
C TYR A 49 -22.11 -33.06 -39.56
N GLN A 50 -20.89 -33.60 -39.39
CA GLN A 50 -19.69 -32.78 -39.19
C GLN A 50 -18.49 -33.32 -39.99
N LEU A 51 -17.82 -32.43 -40.73
CA LEU A 51 -16.60 -32.72 -41.46
C LEU A 51 -15.55 -31.64 -41.18
N ASN A 52 -14.45 -32.03 -40.54
CA ASN A 52 -13.31 -31.17 -40.26
C ASN A 52 -12.05 -31.77 -40.91
N LEU A 53 -11.57 -31.12 -41.97
CA LEU A 53 -10.33 -31.47 -42.68
C LEU A 53 -9.28 -30.35 -42.57
N SER A 54 -9.48 -29.38 -41.70
CA SER A 54 -8.62 -28.20 -41.57
C SER A 54 -7.17 -28.53 -41.20
N HIS A 55 -6.22 -27.62 -41.44
CA HIS A 55 -4.81 -27.81 -41.06
C HIS A 55 -4.20 -29.10 -41.60
N ASN A 56 -4.26 -29.24 -42.93
CA ASN A 56 -3.59 -30.32 -43.66
C ASN A 56 -2.89 -29.69 -44.89
N VAL A 57 -2.41 -30.54 -45.79
CA VAL A 57 -1.75 -30.14 -47.04
C VAL A 57 -2.60 -30.56 -48.24
N LEU A 58 -3.93 -30.57 -48.07
CA LEU A 58 -4.88 -31.02 -49.09
C LEU A 58 -4.93 -29.99 -50.22
N ASN A 59 -4.95 -30.47 -51.47
CA ASN A 59 -4.93 -29.62 -52.66
C ASN A 59 -6.08 -29.91 -53.62
N GLY A 60 -6.18 -29.14 -54.71
CA GLY A 60 -7.30 -29.23 -55.65
C GLY A 60 -8.57 -28.55 -55.12
N SER A 61 -9.71 -28.80 -55.77
CA SER A 61 -10.96 -28.09 -55.47
C SER A 61 -11.91 -28.87 -54.56
N ILE A 62 -12.84 -28.17 -53.91
CA ILE A 62 -13.92 -28.80 -53.16
C ILE A 62 -14.80 -29.63 -54.12
N PRO A 63 -15.03 -30.92 -53.84
CA PRO A 63 -15.91 -31.75 -54.66
C PRO A 63 -17.34 -31.20 -54.71
N LYS A 64 -17.90 -31.02 -55.92
CA LYS A 64 -19.31 -30.60 -56.10
C LYS A 64 -20.31 -31.51 -55.40
N LEU A 65 -19.95 -32.79 -55.22
CA LEU A 65 -20.76 -33.78 -54.52
C LEU A 65 -20.97 -33.46 -53.03
N PHE A 66 -20.20 -32.55 -52.43
CA PHE A 66 -20.45 -32.09 -51.06
C PHE A 66 -21.83 -31.41 -50.92
N GLY A 67 -22.37 -30.84 -52.00
CA GLY A 67 -23.74 -30.32 -52.01
C GLY A 67 -24.83 -31.38 -51.83
N GLN A 68 -24.49 -32.68 -51.85
CA GLN A 68 -25.42 -33.79 -51.60
C GLN A 68 -25.50 -34.17 -50.11
N LEU A 69 -24.60 -33.65 -49.27
CA LEU A 69 -24.53 -33.93 -47.83
C LEU A 69 -25.63 -33.19 -47.07
N SER A 70 -26.89 -33.56 -47.30
CA SER A 70 -28.06 -32.82 -46.80
C SER A 70 -28.15 -32.71 -45.28
N ASN A 71 -27.43 -33.54 -44.52
CA ASN A 71 -27.41 -33.52 -43.06
C ASN A 71 -26.21 -32.76 -42.47
N LEU A 72 -25.33 -32.18 -43.31
CA LEU A 72 -24.11 -31.51 -42.87
C LEU A 72 -24.45 -30.23 -42.09
N GLU A 73 -24.03 -30.19 -40.84
CA GLU A 73 -24.17 -29.08 -39.90
C GLU A 73 -22.86 -28.30 -39.76
N SER A 74 -21.70 -28.96 -39.82
CA SER A 74 -20.40 -28.31 -39.69
C SER A 74 -19.42 -28.74 -40.78
N LEU A 75 -18.84 -27.78 -41.49
CA LEU A 75 -17.82 -27.98 -42.50
C LEU A 75 -16.62 -27.06 -42.23
N ASP A 76 -15.49 -27.63 -41.86
CA ASP A 76 -14.22 -26.91 -41.73
C ASP A 76 -13.18 -27.50 -42.68
N LEU A 77 -12.77 -26.70 -43.67
CA LEU A 77 -11.72 -27.03 -44.63
C LEU A 77 -10.51 -26.10 -44.50
N SER A 78 -10.53 -25.18 -43.53
CA SER A 78 -9.57 -24.07 -43.45
C SER A 78 -8.11 -24.51 -43.34
N VAL A 79 -7.20 -23.65 -43.77
CA VAL A 79 -5.75 -23.87 -43.67
C VAL A 79 -5.33 -25.16 -44.38
N ASN A 80 -5.59 -25.22 -45.68
CA ASN A 80 -5.12 -26.23 -46.61
C ASN A 80 -4.47 -25.56 -47.83
N GLN A 81 -4.24 -26.32 -48.90
CA GLN A 81 -3.82 -25.82 -50.21
C GLN A 81 -4.97 -25.91 -51.24
N LEU A 82 -6.22 -25.76 -50.81
CA LEU A 82 -7.37 -25.93 -51.70
C LEU A 82 -7.50 -24.75 -52.66
N VAL A 83 -7.80 -25.02 -53.92
CA VAL A 83 -7.82 -24.05 -55.02
C VAL A 83 -9.14 -24.08 -55.79
N GLY A 84 -9.39 -23.03 -56.56
CA GLY A 84 -10.54 -22.94 -57.48
C GLY A 84 -11.79 -22.33 -56.84
N PRO A 85 -12.94 -22.33 -57.53
CA PRO A 85 -14.15 -21.71 -57.01
C PRO A 85 -14.86 -22.58 -55.98
N ILE A 86 -15.46 -21.92 -54.97
CA ILE A 86 -16.38 -22.57 -54.04
C ILE A 86 -17.58 -23.10 -54.86
N PRO A 87 -17.90 -24.41 -54.80
CA PRO A 87 -18.99 -24.98 -55.58
C PRO A 87 -20.34 -24.36 -55.24
N LYS A 88 -21.11 -23.95 -56.25
CA LYS A 88 -22.47 -23.42 -56.07
C LYS A 88 -23.41 -24.41 -55.39
N GLU A 89 -23.12 -25.70 -55.52
CA GLU A 89 -23.84 -26.81 -54.92
C GLU A 89 -23.80 -26.76 -53.38
N LEU A 90 -22.75 -26.21 -52.77
CA LEU A 90 -22.71 -25.99 -51.30
C LEU A 90 -23.78 -25.00 -50.83
N GLY A 91 -24.22 -24.08 -51.71
CA GLY A 91 -25.30 -23.14 -51.41
C GLY A 91 -26.66 -23.82 -51.17
N GLY A 92 -26.79 -25.11 -51.51
CA GLY A 92 -27.96 -25.94 -51.26
C GLY A 92 -27.98 -26.64 -49.89
N LEU A 93 -26.92 -26.53 -49.09
CA LEU A 93 -26.84 -27.17 -47.76
C LEU A 93 -27.61 -26.36 -46.72
N THR A 94 -28.86 -26.75 -46.46
CA THR A 94 -29.78 -25.99 -45.59
C THR A 94 -29.57 -26.17 -44.09
N PHE A 95 -28.86 -27.22 -43.67
CA PHE A 95 -28.60 -27.52 -42.25
C PHE A 95 -27.23 -27.03 -41.75
N LEU A 96 -26.42 -26.44 -42.64
CA LEU A 96 -25.06 -26.03 -42.31
C LEU A 96 -25.08 -24.88 -41.29
N ALA A 97 -24.71 -25.13 -40.04
CA ALA A 97 -24.65 -24.14 -38.97
C ALA A 97 -23.24 -23.57 -38.76
N HIS A 98 -22.20 -24.27 -39.22
CA HIS A 98 -20.81 -23.83 -39.14
C HIS A 98 -20.09 -24.06 -40.47
N LEU A 99 -19.46 -23.02 -41.00
CA LEU A 99 -18.62 -23.07 -42.20
C LEU A 99 -17.32 -22.34 -41.94
N ASN A 100 -16.20 -22.97 -42.24
CA ASN A 100 -14.89 -22.34 -42.23
C ASN A 100 -14.08 -22.83 -43.44
N LEU A 101 -13.86 -21.91 -44.38
CA LEU A 101 -13.09 -22.10 -45.61
C LEU A 101 -11.88 -21.17 -45.63
N SER A 102 -11.50 -20.61 -44.48
CA SER A 102 -10.48 -19.57 -44.39
C SER A 102 -9.06 -20.09 -44.67
N TYR A 103 -8.18 -19.21 -45.15
CA TYR A 103 -6.76 -19.47 -45.39
C TYR A 103 -6.49 -20.65 -46.33
N ASP A 104 -7.22 -20.68 -47.44
CA ASP A 104 -6.97 -21.52 -48.61
C ASP A 104 -6.62 -20.63 -49.81
N MET A 105 -6.63 -21.19 -51.03
CA MET A 105 -6.42 -20.47 -52.28
C MET A 105 -7.70 -20.41 -53.13
N PHE A 106 -8.87 -20.27 -52.51
CA PHE A 106 -10.15 -20.16 -53.22
C PHE A 106 -10.25 -18.84 -54.01
N VAL A 107 -10.92 -18.92 -55.17
CA VAL A 107 -11.07 -17.78 -56.10
C VAL A 107 -12.50 -17.63 -56.61
N GLY A 108 -12.90 -16.43 -57.03
CA GLY A 108 -14.20 -16.14 -57.63
C GLY A 108 -15.28 -15.72 -56.62
N ALA A 109 -16.52 -15.61 -57.10
CA ALA A 109 -17.62 -15.11 -56.29
C ALA A 109 -18.09 -16.13 -55.25
N ILE A 110 -18.32 -15.70 -54.00
CA ILE A 110 -18.95 -16.53 -52.97
C ILE A 110 -20.35 -16.95 -53.45
N PRO A 111 -20.68 -18.27 -53.48
CA PRO A 111 -21.94 -18.75 -53.99
C PRO A 111 -23.16 -18.18 -53.27
N LYS A 112 -24.19 -17.86 -54.04
CA LYS A 112 -25.48 -17.47 -53.48
C LYS A 112 -26.20 -18.71 -52.96
N GLY A 113 -26.53 -18.71 -51.68
CA GLY A 113 -27.27 -19.77 -50.99
C GLY A 113 -27.78 -19.24 -49.65
N ARG A 114 -28.98 -19.68 -49.22
CA ARG A 114 -29.64 -19.14 -48.02
C ARG A 114 -28.77 -19.23 -46.76
N GLN A 115 -27.96 -20.27 -46.66
CA GLN A 115 -27.11 -20.54 -45.50
C GLN A 115 -25.65 -20.08 -45.68
N ILE A 116 -25.06 -20.25 -46.87
CA ILE A 116 -23.67 -19.80 -47.14
C ILE A 116 -23.50 -18.30 -46.90
N GLN A 117 -24.50 -17.50 -47.24
CA GLN A 117 -24.43 -16.05 -47.10
C GLN A 117 -24.72 -15.57 -45.66
N THR A 118 -25.10 -16.45 -44.72
CA THR A 118 -25.30 -16.06 -43.31
C THR A 118 -24.05 -16.17 -42.46
N PHE A 119 -22.97 -16.78 -42.97
CA PHE A 119 -21.69 -16.88 -42.26
C PHE A 119 -20.93 -15.56 -42.30
N SER A 120 -20.07 -15.31 -41.31
CA SER A 120 -19.27 -14.07 -41.24
C SER A 120 -18.19 -14.04 -42.33
N ALA A 121 -17.64 -12.85 -42.57
CA ALA A 121 -16.48 -12.68 -43.43
C ALA A 121 -15.30 -13.59 -43.01
N ASP A 122 -15.15 -13.86 -41.71
CA ASP A 122 -14.09 -14.71 -41.14
C ASP A 122 -14.10 -16.14 -41.71
N SER A 123 -15.27 -16.67 -42.04
CA SER A 123 -15.41 -18.00 -42.66
C SER A 123 -14.74 -18.10 -44.03
N PHE A 124 -14.40 -16.98 -44.66
CA PHE A 124 -13.81 -16.90 -45.99
C PHE A 124 -12.47 -16.16 -46.01
N GLU A 125 -12.02 -15.70 -44.84
CA GLU A 125 -10.81 -14.89 -44.67
C GLU A 125 -9.56 -15.61 -45.21
N GLY A 126 -8.53 -14.86 -45.62
CA GLY A 126 -7.26 -15.45 -46.10
C GLY A 126 -7.31 -15.99 -47.54
N ASN A 127 -8.48 -16.05 -48.18
CA ASN A 127 -8.61 -16.42 -49.60
C ASN A 127 -8.60 -15.18 -50.50
N LEU A 128 -7.42 -14.82 -50.99
CA LEU A 128 -7.17 -13.57 -51.72
C LEU A 128 -7.96 -13.40 -53.02
N GLY A 129 -8.43 -14.50 -53.63
CA GLY A 129 -9.21 -14.46 -54.87
C GLY A 129 -10.72 -14.45 -54.70
N LEU A 130 -11.24 -14.51 -53.46
CA LEU A 130 -12.68 -14.49 -53.21
C LEU A 130 -13.25 -13.07 -53.23
N CYS A 131 -14.47 -12.95 -53.74
CA CYS A 131 -15.21 -11.69 -53.75
C CYS A 131 -16.71 -11.89 -53.52
N GLY A 132 -17.42 -10.83 -53.14
CA GLY A 132 -18.85 -10.84 -52.87
C GLY A 132 -19.22 -11.14 -51.41
N PHE A 133 -20.44 -10.76 -51.03
CA PHE A 133 -20.96 -10.90 -49.67
C PHE A 133 -20.83 -12.33 -49.12
N PRO A 134 -20.32 -12.55 -47.89
CA PRO A 134 -20.11 -11.57 -46.81
C PRO A 134 -18.77 -10.79 -46.84
N LEU A 135 -17.91 -10.99 -47.83
CA LEU A 135 -16.72 -10.16 -48.00
C LEU A 135 -17.13 -8.83 -48.67
N ASP A 136 -16.77 -7.69 -48.10
CA ASP A 136 -17.01 -6.35 -48.66
C ASP A 136 -16.10 -6.05 -49.88
N ILE A 137 -15.89 -7.06 -50.72
CA ILE A 137 -15.02 -7.05 -51.91
C ILE A 137 -15.89 -7.15 -53.15
N TYR A 138 -15.84 -6.13 -54.02
CA TYR A 138 -16.63 -6.10 -55.25
C TYR A 138 -16.05 -7.03 -56.33
N CYS A 139 -16.89 -7.91 -56.89
CA CYS A 139 -16.51 -8.77 -58.00
C CYS A 139 -16.51 -8.00 -59.34
N SER A 140 -15.41 -7.31 -59.68
CA SER A 140 -15.20 -6.71 -61.01
C SER A 140 -14.27 -7.59 -61.86
N ASN A 141 -14.85 -8.30 -62.84
CA ASN A 141 -14.23 -9.29 -63.73
C ASN A 141 -13.53 -10.46 -63.01
N SER A 142 -14.30 -11.55 -62.85
CA SER A 142 -14.00 -12.83 -62.19
C SER A 142 -12.91 -13.70 -62.84
N ASN A 143 -11.98 -13.12 -63.59
CA ASN A 143 -10.96 -13.85 -64.35
C ASN A 143 -9.53 -13.67 -63.80
N VAL A 144 -9.37 -13.34 -62.52
CA VAL A 144 -8.04 -13.32 -61.90
C VAL A 144 -7.69 -14.77 -61.48
N PRO A 145 -6.70 -15.42 -62.11
CA PRO A 145 -6.32 -16.79 -61.76
C PRO A 145 -5.62 -16.83 -60.38
N PRO A 146 -5.63 -17.97 -59.68
CA PRO A 146 -4.97 -18.12 -58.38
C PRO A 146 -3.48 -17.77 -58.45
N PRO A 147 -2.86 -17.25 -57.36
CA PRO A 147 -1.42 -17.06 -57.30
C PRO A 147 -0.69 -18.36 -57.63
N GLY A 148 0.16 -18.34 -58.67
CA GLY A 148 0.87 -19.55 -59.14
C GLY A 148 0.13 -20.37 -60.19
N TYR A 149 -0.97 -19.90 -60.77
CA TYR A 149 -1.65 -20.54 -61.91
C TYR A 149 -1.98 -19.52 -63.01
N ASP A 150 -1.98 -19.95 -64.28
CA ASP A 150 -2.38 -19.13 -65.42
C ASP A 150 -3.91 -19.16 -65.65
N GLU A 151 -4.35 -18.40 -66.66
CA GLU A 151 -5.76 -18.26 -67.07
C GLU A 151 -6.41 -19.59 -67.50
N ASN A 152 -5.60 -20.62 -67.75
CA ASN A 152 -5.99 -21.96 -68.15
C ASN A 152 -5.90 -23.00 -67.00
N GLY A 153 -5.44 -22.58 -65.81
CA GLY A 153 -5.26 -23.45 -64.65
C GLY A 153 -3.96 -24.28 -64.67
N GLU A 154 -2.96 -23.89 -65.48
CA GLU A 154 -1.61 -24.48 -65.45
C GLU A 154 -0.69 -23.72 -64.50
N GLU A 155 0.20 -24.44 -63.82
CA GLU A 155 1.06 -23.93 -62.74
C GLU A 155 2.11 -22.93 -63.29
N LYS A 156 2.03 -21.66 -62.86
CA LYS A 156 3.04 -20.62 -63.13
C LYS A 156 4.20 -20.76 -62.15
N ARG A 157 5.43 -20.66 -62.67
CA ARG A 157 6.67 -20.70 -61.87
C ARG A 157 6.99 -19.42 -61.08
N GLU A 158 6.25 -18.34 -61.31
CA GLU A 158 6.46 -17.03 -60.65
C GLU A 158 5.11 -16.46 -60.18
N ILE A 159 5.04 -16.11 -58.89
CA ILE A 159 3.88 -15.44 -58.28
C ILE A 159 4.07 -13.93 -58.40
N GLU A 160 3.15 -13.25 -59.08
CA GLU A 160 3.13 -11.78 -59.16
C GLU A 160 2.56 -11.20 -57.86
N TRP A 161 3.42 -11.07 -56.84
CA TRP A 161 3.07 -10.55 -55.51
C TRP A 161 2.47 -9.13 -55.52
N GLU A 162 2.65 -8.33 -56.57
CA GLU A 162 2.00 -7.00 -56.68
C GLU A 162 0.47 -7.08 -56.72
N TYR A 163 -0.12 -8.13 -57.31
CA TYR A 163 -1.58 -8.30 -57.36
C TYR A 163 -2.19 -8.80 -56.06
N VAL A 164 -1.48 -9.73 -55.40
CA VAL A 164 -1.84 -10.22 -54.05
C VAL A 164 -1.92 -9.06 -53.08
N CYS A 165 -0.95 -8.15 -53.13
CA CYS A 165 -0.81 -7.09 -52.13
C CYS A 165 -1.61 -5.82 -52.44
N ALA A 166 -2.05 -5.65 -53.69
CA ALA A 166 -3.07 -4.67 -54.04
C ALA A 166 -4.47 -5.06 -53.50
N ALA A 167 -4.77 -6.35 -53.39
CA ALA A 167 -6.07 -6.83 -52.88
C ALA A 167 -6.22 -6.68 -51.34
N VAL A 168 -5.13 -6.67 -50.58
CA VAL A 168 -5.14 -6.59 -49.09
C VAL A 168 -4.83 -5.20 -48.54
N GLY A 169 -4.52 -4.20 -49.37
CA GLY A 169 -4.27 -2.82 -48.93
C GLY A 169 -2.87 -2.52 -48.36
N TYR A 170 -1.94 -3.48 -48.34
CA TYR A 170 -0.57 -3.34 -47.79
C TYR A 170 0.51 -3.53 -48.87
N VAL A 171 0.57 -2.61 -49.84
CA VAL A 171 1.43 -2.71 -51.04
C VAL A 171 2.94 -2.58 -50.75
N LYS A 172 3.34 -1.97 -49.63
CA LYS A 172 4.76 -1.75 -49.28
C LYS A 172 5.46 -3.01 -48.75
N THR A 173 4.78 -3.81 -47.94
CA THR A 173 5.32 -4.94 -47.18
C THR A 173 5.74 -6.10 -48.10
N CYS A 174 4.96 -6.36 -49.15
CA CYS A 174 5.20 -7.48 -50.07
C CYS A 174 6.38 -7.30 -51.04
N LYS A 175 6.90 -6.08 -51.23
CA LYS A 175 8.02 -5.86 -52.17
C LYS A 175 9.35 -6.48 -51.71
N LYS A 176 9.41 -7.00 -50.48
CA LYS A 176 10.61 -7.64 -49.91
C LYS A 176 10.69 -9.16 -50.10
N SER A 177 9.58 -9.88 -50.30
CA SER A 177 9.62 -11.35 -50.42
C SER A 177 10.07 -11.85 -51.80
N SER A 178 10.19 -10.98 -52.81
CA SER A 178 10.41 -11.36 -54.21
C SER A 178 11.83 -11.87 -54.56
N SER A 179 12.58 -12.45 -53.63
CA SER A 179 13.99 -12.83 -53.84
C SER A 179 14.26 -14.33 -54.01
N SER A 180 13.32 -15.23 -53.73
CA SER A 180 13.56 -16.66 -53.91
C SER A 180 13.26 -17.11 -55.35
N LYS A 181 14.29 -17.30 -56.17
CA LYS A 181 14.18 -17.75 -57.56
C LYS A 181 13.94 -19.25 -57.75
N GLU A 182 13.77 -20.02 -56.68
CA GLU A 182 13.45 -21.45 -56.72
C GLU A 182 12.87 -21.85 -55.35
N SER A 183 11.56 -21.76 -55.17
CA SER A 183 10.88 -22.18 -53.93
C SER A 183 9.85 -23.27 -54.24
N SER A 184 9.87 -24.36 -53.46
CA SER A 184 8.83 -25.39 -53.47
C SER A 184 7.49 -24.80 -53.03
N GLN A 185 6.38 -25.47 -53.34
CA GLN A 185 5.02 -25.07 -52.93
C GLN A 185 4.90 -24.87 -51.40
N GLU A 186 5.69 -25.60 -50.60
CA GLU A 186 5.83 -25.41 -49.15
C GLU A 186 6.50 -24.07 -48.77
N ALA A 187 7.57 -23.68 -49.46
CA ALA A 187 8.26 -22.42 -49.19
C ALA A 187 7.40 -21.19 -49.54
N ILE A 188 6.62 -21.27 -50.61
CA ILE A 188 5.64 -20.24 -50.99
C ILE A 188 4.55 -20.09 -49.92
N MET A 189 4.06 -21.20 -49.37
CA MET A 189 3.04 -21.19 -48.32
C MET A 189 3.58 -20.58 -47.02
N LEU A 190 4.81 -20.93 -46.64
CA LEU A 190 5.48 -20.37 -45.47
C LEU A 190 5.69 -18.84 -45.61
N GLU A 191 6.05 -18.38 -46.82
CA GLU A 191 6.15 -16.95 -47.11
C GLU A 191 4.78 -16.24 -47.05
N MET A 192 3.71 -16.84 -47.58
CA MET A 192 2.34 -16.28 -47.45
C MET A 192 1.89 -16.19 -45.99
N LEU A 193 2.14 -17.23 -45.20
CA LEU A 193 1.76 -17.29 -43.79
C LEU A 193 2.53 -16.23 -42.96
N SER A 194 3.80 -16.04 -43.26
CA SER A 194 4.66 -15.01 -42.65
C SER A 194 4.15 -13.60 -42.94
N VAL A 195 3.81 -13.30 -44.21
CA VAL A 195 3.24 -12.00 -44.62
C VAL A 195 1.89 -11.74 -43.94
N PHE A 196 1.05 -12.78 -43.80
CA PHE A 196 -0.23 -12.64 -43.11
C PHE A 196 -0.05 -12.27 -41.64
N TYR A 197 0.81 -12.97 -40.91
CA TYR A 197 1.07 -12.66 -39.50
C TYR A 197 1.74 -11.29 -39.32
N GLU A 198 2.60 -10.87 -40.24
CA GLU A 198 3.18 -9.53 -40.23
C GLU A 198 2.08 -8.46 -40.33
N ILE A 199 1.13 -8.59 -41.26
CA ILE A 199 -0.02 -7.67 -41.38
C ILE A 199 -0.85 -7.65 -40.10
N LEU A 200 -1.15 -8.83 -39.54
CA LEU A 200 -1.96 -8.94 -38.32
C LEU A 200 -1.24 -8.34 -37.10
N LEU A 201 0.09 -8.48 -37.00
CA LEU A 201 0.91 -7.87 -35.94
C LEU A 201 1.00 -6.35 -36.08
N LEU A 202 1.07 -5.82 -37.30
CA LEU A 202 1.00 -4.37 -37.55
C LEU A 202 -0.38 -3.81 -37.22
N GLN A 203 -1.45 -4.53 -37.60
CA GLN A 203 -2.80 -4.17 -37.20
C GLN A 203 -2.94 -4.13 -35.67
N LEU A 204 -2.43 -5.15 -34.97
CA LEU A 204 -2.41 -5.16 -33.51
C LEU A 204 -1.64 -3.95 -32.95
N LYS A 205 -0.47 -3.63 -33.51
CA LYS A 205 0.31 -2.47 -33.10
C LYS A 205 -0.46 -1.16 -33.29
N ASP A 206 -1.20 -1.01 -34.38
CA ASP A 206 -1.99 0.20 -34.68
C ASP A 206 -3.24 0.31 -33.79
N GLU A 207 -3.78 -0.82 -33.32
CA GLU A 207 -4.90 -0.87 -32.36
C GLU A 207 -4.45 -0.54 -30.91
N LEU A 208 -3.22 -0.91 -30.53
CA LEU A 208 -2.68 -0.70 -29.18
C LEU A 208 -2.36 0.78 -28.90
N ILE A 209 -2.73 1.24 -27.70
CA ILE A 209 -2.41 2.58 -27.23
C ILE A 209 -1.30 2.47 -26.18
N PHE A 210 -0.14 3.08 -26.42
CA PHE A 210 1.04 2.95 -25.55
C PHE A 210 1.97 4.16 -25.60
N TYR A 211 2.79 4.33 -24.55
CA TYR A 211 3.80 5.39 -24.50
C TYR A 211 5.06 5.01 -25.30
N SER A 212 5.16 5.48 -26.55
CA SER A 212 6.26 5.14 -27.45
C SER A 212 7.66 5.43 -26.91
N SER A 213 7.82 6.45 -26.05
CA SER A 213 9.10 6.80 -25.42
C SER A 213 9.55 5.83 -24.33
N ARG A 214 8.66 4.98 -23.83
CA ARG A 214 8.94 3.97 -22.79
C ARG A 214 8.91 2.53 -23.32
N SER A 215 8.30 2.32 -24.49
CA SER A 215 8.28 1.02 -25.17
C SER A 215 9.67 0.63 -25.70
N THR A 216 10.04 -0.64 -25.48
CA THR A 216 11.36 -1.16 -25.85
C THR A 216 11.31 -2.16 -27.01
N LYS A 217 10.17 -2.85 -27.17
CA LYS A 217 9.92 -3.91 -28.16
C LYS A 217 8.97 -3.42 -29.25
N LEU A 218 7.75 -3.04 -28.86
CA LEU A 218 6.61 -2.73 -29.71
C LEU A 218 6.86 -1.50 -30.61
N ALA A 219 7.47 -0.44 -30.08
CA ALA A 219 7.85 0.75 -30.86
C ALA A 219 8.81 0.42 -32.01
N ARG A 220 9.62 -0.64 -31.87
CA ARG A 220 10.62 -1.06 -32.86
C ARG A 220 10.08 -1.99 -33.94
N TRP A 221 8.88 -2.54 -33.77
CA TRP A 221 8.24 -3.35 -34.81
C TRP A 221 8.09 -2.51 -36.06
N ASN A 222 8.70 -2.96 -37.15
CA ASN A 222 8.66 -2.27 -38.42
C ASN A 222 8.82 -3.29 -39.55
N GLU A 223 8.44 -2.89 -40.76
CA GLU A 223 8.53 -3.70 -41.99
C GLU A 223 10.00 -3.93 -42.44
N SER A 224 10.99 -3.67 -41.58
CA SER A 224 12.41 -3.77 -41.96
C SER A 224 12.94 -5.21 -41.96
N ASP A 225 12.39 -6.07 -41.11
CA ASP A 225 12.74 -7.49 -40.91
C ASP A 225 11.50 -8.39 -40.83
N GLU A 226 11.68 -9.69 -41.06
CA GLU A 226 10.66 -10.74 -40.93
C GLU A 226 10.01 -10.75 -39.52
N CYS A 227 8.67 -10.85 -39.44
CA CYS A 227 7.93 -10.67 -38.19
C CYS A 227 8.32 -11.65 -37.08
N CYS A 228 8.75 -12.86 -37.43
CA CYS A 228 9.24 -13.86 -36.47
C CYS A 228 10.57 -13.48 -35.78
N LYS A 229 11.24 -12.41 -36.25
CA LYS A 229 12.45 -11.83 -35.65
C LYS A 229 12.14 -10.58 -34.82
N TRP A 230 10.89 -10.12 -34.80
CA TRP A 230 10.52 -8.95 -34.02
C TRP A 230 10.65 -9.23 -32.53
N HIS A 231 11.10 -8.22 -31.78
CA HIS A 231 11.30 -8.35 -30.35
C HIS A 231 9.95 -8.67 -29.70
N GLY A 232 9.89 -9.79 -28.98
CA GLY A 232 8.66 -10.26 -28.33
C GLY A 232 7.76 -11.14 -29.20
N VAL A 233 8.10 -11.41 -30.46
CA VAL A 233 7.39 -12.38 -31.32
C VAL A 233 8.25 -13.64 -31.47
N ALA A 234 7.64 -14.82 -31.34
CA ALA A 234 8.31 -16.06 -31.73
C ALA A 234 7.36 -16.96 -32.53
N CYS A 235 7.93 -17.61 -33.54
CA CYS A 235 7.21 -18.53 -34.43
C CYS A 235 7.69 -19.97 -34.27
N ASP A 236 6.85 -20.94 -34.62
CA ASP A 236 7.25 -22.35 -34.71
C ASP A 236 7.99 -22.66 -36.02
N ALA A 237 8.37 -23.93 -36.20
CA ALA A 237 9.08 -24.40 -37.40
C ALA A 237 8.25 -24.26 -38.70
N SER A 238 6.94 -24.08 -38.57
CA SER A 238 5.98 -23.91 -39.67
C SER A 238 5.58 -22.44 -39.87
N GLY A 239 6.25 -21.50 -39.20
CA GLY A 239 6.04 -20.05 -39.37
C GLY A 239 4.84 -19.47 -38.59
N TYR A 240 4.14 -20.25 -37.76
CA TYR A 240 3.02 -19.74 -36.97
C TYR A 240 3.51 -18.97 -35.76
N VAL A 241 2.91 -17.80 -35.48
CA VAL A 241 3.18 -17.05 -34.25
C VAL A 241 2.65 -17.85 -33.05
N VAL A 242 3.57 -18.34 -32.21
CA VAL A 242 3.28 -19.17 -31.03
C VAL A 242 3.55 -18.44 -29.71
N SER A 243 4.26 -17.31 -29.73
CA SER A 243 4.52 -16.52 -28.53
C SER A 243 4.47 -15.02 -28.81
N LEU A 244 3.76 -14.29 -27.94
CA LEU A 244 3.69 -12.83 -27.89
C LEU A 244 4.09 -12.35 -26.48
N GLN A 245 5.23 -11.67 -26.38
CA GLN A 245 5.82 -11.12 -25.15
C GLN A 245 5.80 -9.60 -25.22
N LEU A 246 4.70 -9.01 -24.76
CA LEU A 246 4.40 -7.58 -24.78
C LEU A 246 4.42 -6.98 -23.36
N ASP A 247 5.13 -7.60 -22.44
CA ASP A 247 5.32 -7.13 -21.07
C ASP A 247 6.14 -5.83 -21.00
N GLY A 248 5.77 -4.92 -20.11
CA GLY A 248 6.53 -3.70 -19.82
C GLY A 248 6.58 -2.68 -20.97
N GLU A 249 5.64 -2.75 -21.91
CA GLU A 249 5.64 -1.90 -23.11
C GLU A 249 4.87 -0.58 -22.92
N ALA A 250 4.45 -0.29 -21.69
CA ALA A 250 3.69 0.89 -21.30
C ALA A 250 2.39 1.05 -22.12
N ILE A 251 1.73 -0.08 -22.38
CA ILE A 251 0.43 -0.16 -23.04
C ILE A 251 -0.65 0.23 -22.03
N TYR A 252 -1.59 1.09 -22.43
CA TYR A 252 -2.67 1.55 -21.57
C TYR A 252 -4.07 1.51 -22.21
N GLY A 253 -4.19 0.90 -23.38
CA GLY A 253 -5.46 0.68 -24.06
C GLY A 253 -5.33 -0.12 -25.36
N GLY A 254 -6.45 -0.36 -26.04
CA GLY A 254 -6.48 -1.02 -27.36
C GLY A 254 -6.70 -2.54 -27.34
N VAL A 255 -6.87 -3.16 -26.17
CA VAL A 255 -7.15 -4.59 -26.03
C VAL A 255 -8.59 -4.81 -25.56
N GLY A 256 -9.56 -4.58 -26.44
CA GLY A 256 -10.98 -4.90 -26.22
C GLY A 256 -11.38 -6.25 -26.83
N ASP A 257 -12.63 -6.71 -26.63
CA ASP A 257 -13.12 -8.02 -27.11
C ASP A 257 -12.95 -8.27 -28.62
N SER A 258 -12.93 -7.21 -29.43
CA SER A 258 -12.74 -7.26 -30.88
C SER A 258 -11.28 -7.07 -31.33
N SER A 259 -10.32 -7.05 -30.40
CA SER A 259 -8.91 -6.84 -30.73
C SER A 259 -8.39 -7.92 -31.66
N SER A 260 -7.56 -7.51 -32.62
CA SER A 260 -6.80 -8.41 -33.49
C SER A 260 -5.92 -9.41 -32.74
N LEU A 261 -5.57 -9.13 -31.47
CA LEU A 261 -4.87 -10.05 -30.57
C LEU A 261 -5.55 -11.42 -30.48
N PHE A 262 -6.88 -11.46 -30.50
CA PHE A 262 -7.64 -12.70 -30.34
C PHE A 262 -7.77 -13.51 -31.64
N ARG A 263 -7.16 -13.04 -32.74
CA ARG A 263 -7.10 -13.73 -34.03
C ARG A 263 -5.87 -14.63 -34.17
N PHE A 264 -4.89 -14.52 -33.26
CA PHE A 264 -3.70 -15.36 -33.24
C PHE A 264 -3.97 -16.76 -32.62
N LYS A 265 -4.76 -17.59 -33.31
CA LYS A 265 -5.30 -18.86 -32.77
C LYS A 265 -4.27 -19.85 -32.21
N TYR A 266 -3.04 -19.89 -32.74
CA TYR A 266 -1.98 -20.84 -32.33
C TYR A 266 -1.03 -20.31 -31.25
N VAL A 267 -1.30 -19.12 -30.69
CA VAL A 267 -0.46 -18.58 -29.62
C VAL A 267 -0.53 -19.51 -28.40
N GLN A 268 0.64 -19.99 -28.00
CA GLN A 268 0.85 -20.83 -26.83
C GLN A 268 1.29 -20.01 -25.62
N LYS A 269 1.96 -18.87 -25.82
CA LYS A 269 2.43 -17.99 -24.75
C LYS A 269 2.02 -16.55 -25.01
N LEU A 270 1.21 -16.00 -24.11
CA LEU A 270 0.83 -14.59 -24.13
C LEU A 270 1.26 -13.94 -22.82
N ASN A 271 2.05 -12.87 -22.93
CA ASN A 271 2.51 -12.10 -21.78
C ASN A 271 2.23 -10.60 -22.00
N LEU A 272 1.34 -10.05 -21.19
CA LEU A 272 0.95 -8.64 -21.16
C LEU A 272 1.34 -7.98 -19.82
N ALA A 273 2.21 -8.61 -19.03
CA ALA A 273 2.53 -8.18 -17.67
C ALA A 273 3.13 -6.77 -17.59
N ASN A 274 2.96 -6.09 -16.46
CA ASN A 274 3.54 -4.77 -16.16
C ASN A 274 3.21 -3.69 -17.23
N ASN A 275 1.99 -3.74 -17.76
CA ASN A 275 1.37 -2.65 -18.53
C ASN A 275 0.35 -1.90 -17.65
N ASP A 276 -0.36 -0.91 -18.19
CA ASP A 276 -1.23 0.00 -17.43
C ASP A 276 -2.59 0.18 -18.11
N PHE A 277 -3.37 -0.89 -18.28
CA PHE A 277 -4.74 -0.88 -18.82
C PHE A 277 -5.74 -0.18 -17.87
N ASN A 278 -5.43 1.07 -17.51
CA ASN A 278 -6.27 2.18 -17.02
C ASN A 278 -7.37 1.88 -15.99
N TYR A 279 -7.27 0.82 -15.18
CA TYR A 279 -8.11 0.56 -13.98
C TYR A 279 -9.64 0.56 -14.21
N ILE A 280 -10.12 0.59 -15.45
CA ILE A 280 -11.53 0.55 -15.85
C ILE A 280 -11.79 -0.69 -16.71
N ASP A 281 -10.75 -1.23 -17.35
CA ASP A 281 -10.87 -2.35 -18.27
C ASP A 281 -10.84 -3.70 -17.52
N CYS A 282 -11.85 -4.53 -17.80
CA CYS A 282 -11.87 -5.94 -17.42
C CYS A 282 -10.97 -6.76 -18.36
N ILE A 283 -10.57 -7.95 -17.93
CA ILE A 283 -9.95 -8.92 -18.86
C ILE A 283 -10.96 -9.20 -20.00
N PRO A 284 -10.59 -9.01 -21.28
CA PRO A 284 -11.52 -9.23 -22.40
C PRO A 284 -11.93 -10.68 -22.53
N LYS A 285 -13.20 -10.92 -22.87
CA LYS A 285 -13.78 -12.23 -23.14
C LYS A 285 -13.15 -12.90 -24.35
N GLY A 286 -12.65 -12.12 -25.30
CA GLY A 286 -11.92 -12.59 -26.47
C GLY A 286 -10.72 -13.50 -26.13
N ILE A 287 -10.20 -13.46 -24.90
CA ILE A 287 -9.14 -14.36 -24.42
C ILE A 287 -9.50 -15.85 -24.62
N GLY A 288 -10.79 -16.21 -24.55
CA GLY A 288 -11.27 -17.57 -24.76
C GLY A 288 -11.06 -18.12 -26.18
N ASN A 289 -10.76 -17.26 -27.16
CA ASN A 289 -10.47 -17.66 -28.55
C ASN A 289 -9.06 -18.24 -28.72
N LEU A 290 -8.17 -18.03 -27.75
CA LEU A 290 -6.77 -18.48 -27.81
C LEU A 290 -6.60 -19.90 -27.25
N ALA A 291 -7.34 -20.86 -27.79
CA ALA A 291 -7.49 -22.22 -27.24
C ALA A 291 -6.18 -23.03 -27.12
N TYR A 292 -5.10 -22.61 -27.77
CA TYR A 292 -3.78 -23.24 -27.71
C TYR A 292 -2.87 -22.68 -26.61
N LEU A 293 -3.34 -21.71 -25.82
CA LEU A 293 -2.57 -21.13 -24.74
C LEU A 293 -2.15 -22.19 -23.72
N THR A 294 -0.85 -22.18 -23.42
CA THR A 294 -0.21 -22.96 -22.36
C THR A 294 0.30 -22.05 -21.25
N HIS A 295 0.65 -20.79 -21.56
CA HIS A 295 1.11 -19.80 -20.58
C HIS A 295 0.41 -18.47 -20.83
N LEU A 296 -0.30 -17.98 -19.83
CA LEU A 296 -0.96 -16.68 -19.85
C LEU A 296 -0.48 -15.85 -18.66
N ASN A 297 0.16 -14.72 -18.94
CA ASN A 297 0.63 -13.78 -17.92
C ASN A 297 0.02 -12.39 -18.15
N LEU A 298 -0.87 -12.00 -17.25
CA LEU A 298 -1.55 -10.69 -17.19
C LEU A 298 -1.16 -9.93 -15.91
N SER A 299 -0.07 -10.33 -15.25
CA SER A 299 0.30 -9.79 -13.94
C SER A 299 0.61 -8.29 -13.98
N ASN A 300 0.07 -7.54 -13.02
CA ASN A 300 0.28 -6.09 -12.91
C ASN A 300 -0.01 -5.32 -14.20
N ALA A 301 -0.96 -5.79 -14.99
CA ALA A 301 -1.33 -5.14 -16.25
C ALA A 301 -2.39 -4.04 -16.08
N GLY A 302 -2.96 -3.87 -14.88
CA GLY A 302 -3.97 -2.84 -14.59
C GLY A 302 -5.43 -3.28 -14.78
N PHE A 303 -5.69 -4.54 -15.16
CA PHE A 303 -7.05 -5.09 -15.26
C PHE A 303 -7.75 -5.14 -13.90
N VAL A 304 -9.06 -4.84 -13.90
CA VAL A 304 -9.90 -4.85 -12.70
C VAL A 304 -11.20 -5.63 -12.93
N GLY A 305 -11.98 -5.85 -11.87
CA GLY A 305 -13.30 -6.46 -11.98
C GLY A 305 -13.29 -8.00 -12.05
N GLN A 306 -14.36 -8.58 -12.57
CA GLN A 306 -14.54 -10.03 -12.58
C GLN A 306 -13.71 -10.72 -13.66
N VAL A 307 -12.98 -11.77 -13.29
CA VAL A 307 -12.30 -12.65 -14.26
C VAL A 307 -13.36 -13.31 -15.17
N PRO A 308 -13.25 -13.23 -16.51
CA PRO A 308 -14.26 -13.72 -17.44
C PRO A 308 -14.36 -15.26 -17.44
N SER A 309 -15.57 -15.79 -17.65
CA SER A 309 -15.83 -17.24 -17.75
C SER A 309 -15.10 -17.92 -18.91
N GLU A 310 -14.78 -17.15 -19.93
CA GLU A 310 -14.12 -17.56 -21.16
C GLU A 310 -12.69 -18.08 -20.88
N ILE A 311 -12.07 -17.67 -19.77
CA ILE A 311 -10.77 -18.22 -19.36
C ILE A 311 -10.84 -19.74 -19.09
N LEU A 312 -12.03 -20.27 -18.76
CA LEU A 312 -12.25 -21.69 -18.50
C LEU A 312 -12.17 -22.56 -19.75
N SER A 313 -12.21 -21.97 -20.97
CA SER A 313 -12.03 -22.71 -22.23
C SER A 313 -10.58 -23.08 -22.50
N LEU A 314 -9.63 -22.42 -21.83
CA LEU A 314 -8.19 -22.53 -22.05
C LEU A 314 -7.58 -23.77 -21.37
N THR A 315 -8.14 -24.94 -21.65
CA THR A 315 -7.86 -26.22 -20.95
C THR A 315 -6.42 -26.73 -21.09
N ARG A 316 -5.62 -26.13 -21.98
CA ARG A 316 -4.19 -26.44 -22.18
C ARG A 316 -3.25 -25.61 -21.30
N LEU A 317 -3.77 -24.69 -20.49
CA LEU A 317 -2.96 -23.84 -19.63
C LEU A 317 -2.17 -24.67 -18.62
N ALA A 318 -0.85 -24.52 -18.67
CA ALA A 318 0.11 -25.02 -17.71
C ALA A 318 0.55 -23.93 -16.72
N SER A 319 0.48 -22.65 -17.12
CA SER A 319 0.83 -21.51 -16.28
C SER A 319 -0.20 -20.39 -16.44
N LEU A 320 -0.76 -19.92 -15.33
CA LEU A 320 -1.69 -18.79 -15.29
C LEU A 320 -1.25 -17.80 -14.21
N ASP A 321 -0.98 -16.56 -14.64
CA ASP A 321 -0.70 -15.43 -13.75
C ASP A 321 -1.62 -14.26 -14.06
N ILE A 322 -2.51 -13.95 -13.10
CA ILE A 322 -3.44 -12.80 -13.15
C ILE A 322 -3.27 -11.91 -11.91
N SER A 323 -2.09 -11.93 -11.32
CA SER A 323 -1.75 -11.18 -10.10
C SER A 323 -1.85 -9.67 -10.29
N ASN A 324 -2.21 -8.92 -9.24
CA ASN A 324 -2.31 -7.46 -9.32
C ASN A 324 -1.63 -6.75 -8.14
N LYS A 325 -0.71 -5.81 -8.38
CA LYS A 325 -0.03 -5.04 -7.32
C LYS A 325 -0.73 -3.72 -6.93
N PHE A 326 -1.70 -3.25 -7.70
CA PHE A 326 -2.31 -1.93 -7.53
C PHE A 326 -3.67 -2.03 -6.79
N GLY A 327 -4.11 -0.93 -6.15
CA GLY A 327 -5.20 -0.93 -5.16
C GLY A 327 -6.61 -1.34 -5.63
N ASN A 328 -6.84 -1.49 -6.94
CA ASN A 328 -8.11 -1.98 -7.50
C ASN A 328 -7.95 -3.45 -7.93
N THR A 329 -8.74 -4.36 -7.36
CA THR A 329 -8.50 -5.81 -7.43
C THR A 329 -9.38 -6.53 -8.45
N LEU A 330 -8.82 -7.53 -9.15
CA LEU A 330 -9.61 -8.56 -9.85
C LEU A 330 -10.40 -9.40 -8.83
N SER A 331 -11.54 -9.96 -9.22
CA SER A 331 -12.35 -10.85 -8.38
C SER A 331 -12.64 -12.20 -9.03
N LEU A 332 -12.63 -13.25 -8.20
CA LEU A 332 -13.09 -14.60 -8.55
C LEU A 332 -14.41 -14.90 -7.84
N ASN A 333 -15.52 -14.34 -8.36
CA ASN A 333 -16.87 -14.65 -7.87
C ASN A 333 -17.55 -15.74 -8.71
N LEU A 334 -17.75 -15.48 -10.01
CA LEU A 334 -18.24 -16.44 -11.01
C LEU A 334 -17.61 -16.09 -12.36
N PRO A 335 -16.70 -16.93 -12.91
CA PRO A 335 -16.16 -18.15 -12.31
C PRO A 335 -15.47 -17.90 -10.95
N ASN A 336 -15.61 -18.88 -10.06
CA ASN A 336 -14.94 -18.91 -8.77
C ASN A 336 -13.65 -19.75 -8.83
N LEU A 337 -12.92 -19.83 -7.71
CA LEU A 337 -11.65 -20.57 -7.65
C LEU A 337 -11.85 -22.05 -7.99
N GLU A 338 -12.92 -22.68 -7.45
CA GLU A 338 -13.20 -24.09 -7.73
C GLU A 338 -13.44 -24.35 -9.23
N MET A 339 -14.27 -23.53 -9.88
CA MET A 339 -14.51 -23.65 -11.33
C MET A 339 -13.22 -23.47 -12.13
N LEU A 340 -12.37 -22.52 -11.74
CA LEU A 340 -11.08 -22.28 -12.40
C LEU A 340 -10.19 -23.53 -12.36
N VAL A 341 -9.90 -24.05 -11.16
CA VAL A 341 -8.96 -25.17 -11.00
C VAL A 341 -9.53 -26.51 -11.45
N ARG A 342 -10.86 -26.67 -11.42
CA ARG A 342 -11.54 -27.87 -11.92
C ARG A 342 -11.48 -27.99 -13.44
N ASN A 343 -11.51 -26.86 -14.14
CA ASN A 343 -11.47 -26.83 -15.61
C ASN A 343 -10.04 -26.80 -16.16
N LEU A 344 -9.11 -26.15 -15.48
CA LEU A 344 -7.72 -25.96 -15.91
C LEU A 344 -6.77 -26.99 -15.28
N VAL A 345 -7.05 -28.28 -15.47
CA VAL A 345 -6.36 -29.39 -14.79
C VAL A 345 -4.89 -29.57 -15.19
N GLU A 346 -4.46 -28.98 -16.31
CA GLU A 346 -3.06 -29.01 -16.75
C GLU A 346 -2.17 -27.98 -16.06
N LEU A 347 -2.74 -27.13 -15.20
CA LEU A 347 -1.96 -26.14 -14.45
C LEU A 347 -0.86 -26.81 -13.62
N ARG A 348 0.32 -26.23 -13.72
CA ARG A 348 1.50 -26.50 -12.89
C ARG A 348 1.89 -25.25 -12.11
N GLU A 349 1.57 -24.07 -12.64
CA GLU A 349 1.86 -22.79 -12.03
C GLU A 349 0.58 -21.94 -11.96
N LEU A 350 0.26 -21.46 -10.76
CA LEU A 350 -0.92 -20.64 -10.51
C LEU A 350 -0.56 -19.44 -9.62
N TYR A 351 -0.73 -18.24 -10.15
CA TYR A 351 -0.46 -16.97 -9.47
C TYR A 351 -1.72 -16.09 -9.48
N LEU A 352 -2.25 -15.85 -8.28
CA LEU A 352 -3.51 -15.14 -8.05
C LEU A 352 -3.33 -14.00 -7.03
N ASP A 353 -2.12 -13.46 -6.88
CA ASP A 353 -1.82 -12.49 -5.83
C ASP A 353 -2.76 -11.26 -5.93
N ARG A 354 -3.38 -10.90 -4.79
CA ARG A 354 -4.39 -9.83 -4.64
C ARG A 354 -5.63 -9.97 -5.53
N VAL A 355 -5.93 -11.19 -5.98
CA VAL A 355 -7.24 -11.51 -6.54
C VAL A 355 -8.23 -11.76 -5.40
N ASN A 356 -9.33 -11.02 -5.40
CA ASN A 356 -10.35 -11.08 -4.36
C ASN A 356 -11.19 -12.36 -4.46
N ILE A 357 -11.13 -13.20 -3.43
CA ILE A 357 -11.97 -14.39 -3.26
C ILE A 357 -13.04 -14.05 -2.22
N THR A 358 -14.25 -13.68 -2.67
CA THR A 358 -15.29 -13.13 -1.79
C THR A 358 -15.97 -14.21 -0.95
N SER A 359 -16.15 -15.41 -1.52
CA SER A 359 -16.80 -16.55 -0.89
C SER A 359 -16.09 -16.97 0.40
N SER A 360 -16.78 -16.87 1.52
CA SER A 360 -16.22 -17.23 2.84
C SER A 360 -15.95 -18.73 2.98
N THR A 361 -16.67 -19.57 2.24
CA THR A 361 -16.46 -21.02 2.20
C THR A 361 -15.23 -21.37 1.38
N GLU A 362 -15.04 -20.75 0.21
CA GLU A 362 -13.83 -20.95 -0.60
C GLU A 362 -12.59 -20.43 0.12
N ARG A 363 -12.67 -19.27 0.77
CA ARG A 363 -11.57 -18.74 1.60
C ARG A 363 -11.10 -19.70 2.69
N LYS A 364 -11.97 -20.59 3.20
CA LYS A 364 -11.61 -21.63 4.18
C LYS A 364 -11.15 -22.94 3.51
N ASN A 365 -11.72 -23.27 2.36
CA ASN A 365 -11.50 -24.55 1.69
C ASN A 365 -10.53 -24.48 0.50
N TRP A 366 -9.92 -23.33 0.23
CA TRP A 366 -9.04 -23.10 -0.91
C TRP A 366 -7.96 -24.18 -1.06
N SER A 367 -7.35 -24.59 0.07
CA SER A 367 -6.27 -25.58 0.08
C SER A 367 -6.79 -26.96 -0.37
N HIS A 368 -7.99 -27.34 0.08
CA HIS A 368 -8.66 -28.55 -0.41
C HIS A 368 -8.96 -28.44 -1.90
N ILE A 369 -9.63 -27.35 -2.31
CA ILE A 369 -10.04 -27.09 -3.70
C ILE A 369 -8.83 -27.21 -4.65
N VAL A 370 -7.75 -26.47 -4.40
CA VAL A 370 -6.55 -26.49 -5.24
C VAL A 370 -5.95 -27.90 -5.29
N SER A 371 -5.75 -28.54 -4.12
CA SER A 371 -5.12 -29.87 -4.07
C SER A 371 -5.93 -30.99 -4.70
N SER A 372 -7.27 -30.88 -4.73
CA SER A 372 -8.15 -31.89 -5.29
C SER A 372 -8.13 -31.93 -6.81
N TYR A 373 -7.90 -30.78 -7.46
CA TYR A 373 -7.93 -30.68 -8.92
C TYR A 373 -6.54 -30.52 -9.55
N LEU A 374 -5.55 -30.03 -8.80
CA LEU A 374 -4.18 -29.76 -9.29
C LEU A 374 -3.11 -30.55 -8.52
N PRO A 375 -3.07 -31.89 -8.61
CA PRO A 375 -2.13 -32.71 -7.84
C PRO A 375 -0.66 -32.54 -8.25
N ASN A 376 -0.40 -32.05 -9.47
CA ASN A 376 0.95 -31.88 -10.03
C ASN A 376 1.46 -30.43 -9.96
N LEU A 377 0.84 -29.59 -9.14
CA LEU A 377 1.21 -28.19 -9.02
C LEU A 377 2.65 -28.04 -8.52
N THR A 378 3.44 -27.20 -9.20
CA THR A 378 4.84 -26.87 -8.88
C THR A 378 4.97 -25.49 -8.26
N SER A 379 4.11 -24.54 -8.64
CA SER A 379 4.13 -23.17 -8.12
C SER A 379 2.73 -22.70 -7.75
N LEU A 380 2.57 -22.22 -6.52
CA LEU A 380 1.35 -21.57 -6.05
C LEU A 380 1.68 -20.23 -5.39
N SER A 381 1.04 -19.17 -5.86
CA SER A 381 1.07 -17.84 -5.25
C SER A 381 -0.35 -17.32 -5.09
N MET A 382 -0.75 -17.04 -3.87
CA MET A 382 -2.05 -16.46 -3.52
C MET A 382 -1.88 -15.44 -2.39
N VAL A 383 -0.99 -14.49 -2.61
CA VAL A 383 -0.65 -13.42 -1.67
C VAL A 383 -1.84 -12.48 -1.49
N ASP A 384 -2.15 -12.10 -0.25
CA ASP A 384 -3.16 -11.05 0.02
C ASP A 384 -4.52 -11.33 -0.65
N CYS A 385 -4.95 -12.61 -0.61
CA CYS A 385 -6.22 -13.10 -1.16
C CYS A 385 -7.29 -13.31 -0.08
N ASN A 386 -7.02 -12.85 1.16
CA ASN A 386 -7.88 -13.04 2.33
C ASN A 386 -8.17 -14.53 2.65
N LEU A 387 -7.19 -15.40 2.40
CA LEU A 387 -7.28 -16.83 2.67
C LEU A 387 -7.27 -17.12 4.18
N LEU A 388 -7.95 -18.21 4.56
CA LEU A 388 -8.03 -18.70 5.93
C LEU A 388 -7.43 -20.11 6.05
N GLY A 389 -6.94 -20.45 7.24
CA GLY A 389 -6.59 -21.82 7.61
C GLY A 389 -7.78 -22.63 8.17
N PRO A 390 -7.60 -23.93 8.47
CA PRO A 390 -6.37 -24.73 8.35
C PRO A 390 -6.08 -25.22 6.91
N LEU A 391 -4.90 -25.82 6.70
CA LEU A 391 -4.60 -26.51 5.44
C LEU A 391 -5.26 -27.90 5.40
N ALA A 392 -5.80 -28.27 4.25
CA ALA A 392 -6.32 -29.61 4.03
C ALA A 392 -5.19 -30.64 3.92
N LYS A 393 -5.42 -31.87 4.43
CA LYS A 393 -4.46 -32.98 4.31
C LYS A 393 -4.11 -33.35 2.86
N SER A 394 -5.03 -33.14 1.93
CA SER A 394 -4.76 -33.34 0.50
C SER A 394 -3.73 -32.34 -0.03
N PHE A 395 -3.72 -31.11 0.52
CA PHE A 395 -2.78 -30.07 0.14
C PHE A 395 -1.36 -30.36 0.61
N THR A 396 -1.21 -30.98 1.78
CA THR A 396 0.12 -31.39 2.29
C THR A 396 0.75 -32.50 1.45
N GLN A 397 0.00 -33.16 0.55
CA GLN A 397 0.50 -34.25 -0.28
C GLN A 397 0.95 -33.79 -1.68
N LEU A 398 1.01 -32.48 -1.94
CA LEU A 398 1.51 -31.93 -3.20
C LEU A 398 3.05 -32.03 -3.28
N HIS A 399 3.56 -33.23 -3.54
CA HIS A 399 5.01 -33.52 -3.52
C HIS A 399 5.83 -32.79 -4.61
N SER A 400 5.17 -32.33 -5.67
CA SER A 400 5.80 -31.55 -6.75
C SER A 400 5.93 -30.06 -6.42
N LEU A 401 5.27 -29.58 -5.37
CA LEU A 401 5.22 -28.16 -5.03
C LEU A 401 6.61 -27.67 -4.62
N SER A 402 7.13 -26.71 -5.37
CA SER A 402 8.45 -26.11 -5.20
C SER A 402 8.38 -24.66 -4.76
N ILE A 403 7.36 -23.92 -5.18
CA ILE A 403 7.13 -22.53 -4.79
C ILE A 403 5.78 -22.43 -4.09
N LEU A 404 5.78 -21.95 -2.85
CA LEU A 404 4.58 -21.62 -2.09
C LEU A 404 4.67 -20.20 -1.52
N ARG A 405 3.79 -19.32 -1.99
CA ARG A 405 3.70 -17.93 -1.52
C ARG A 405 2.28 -17.62 -1.07
N LEU A 406 2.12 -17.36 0.22
CA LEU A 406 0.82 -17.08 0.83
C LEU A 406 0.88 -15.87 1.79
N HIS A 407 1.87 -14.99 1.65
CA HIS A 407 2.04 -13.86 2.56
C HIS A 407 0.81 -12.93 2.59
N HIS A 408 0.61 -12.22 3.70
CA HIS A 408 -0.54 -11.33 3.95
C HIS A 408 -1.91 -12.03 3.91
N ASN A 409 -2.01 -13.29 4.35
CA ASN A 409 -3.28 -13.99 4.57
C ASN A 409 -3.50 -14.32 6.04
N ASN A 410 -4.70 -14.68 6.48
CA ASN A 410 -4.92 -15.06 7.89
C ASN A 410 -4.88 -16.58 8.07
N LEU A 411 -3.68 -17.13 8.21
CA LEU A 411 -3.42 -18.57 8.34
C LEU A 411 -3.21 -19.02 9.79
N SER A 412 -3.79 -18.32 10.77
CA SER A 412 -3.55 -18.58 12.20
C SER A 412 -3.96 -19.99 12.68
N ALA A 413 -4.81 -20.69 11.93
CA ALA A 413 -5.29 -22.03 12.23
C ALA A 413 -4.45 -23.15 11.59
N VAL A 414 -3.40 -22.81 10.81
CA VAL A 414 -2.53 -23.81 10.18
C VAL A 414 -1.57 -24.41 11.21
N ALA A 415 -1.49 -25.74 11.25
CA ALA A 415 -0.48 -26.44 12.03
C ALA A 415 0.86 -26.45 11.30
N LEU A 416 1.95 -26.08 11.99
CA LEU A 416 3.28 -25.98 11.37
C LEU A 416 3.84 -27.36 10.96
N ASP A 417 3.49 -28.44 11.66
CA ASP A 417 3.91 -29.80 11.29
C ASP A 417 3.41 -30.20 9.89
N ASP A 418 2.18 -29.79 9.54
CA ASP A 418 1.60 -30.05 8.22
C ASP A 418 2.38 -29.36 7.09
N LEU A 419 2.93 -28.17 7.37
CA LEU A 419 3.75 -27.38 6.46
C LEU A 419 5.19 -27.89 6.34
N PHE A 420 5.80 -28.32 7.43
CA PHE A 420 7.25 -28.59 7.44
C PHE A 420 7.63 -30.06 7.31
N THR A 421 6.65 -30.96 7.27
CA THR A 421 6.91 -32.41 7.15
C THR A 421 6.69 -32.96 5.75
N ASN A 422 5.81 -32.37 4.94
CA ASN A 422 5.23 -33.06 3.77
C ASN A 422 5.53 -32.45 2.39
N PHE A 423 6.34 -31.39 2.28
CA PHE A 423 6.69 -30.75 0.99
C PHE A 423 8.16 -30.95 0.60
N PRO A 424 8.58 -32.16 0.16
CA PRO A 424 9.99 -32.49 -0.07
C PRO A 424 10.65 -31.73 -1.24
N SER A 425 9.85 -31.13 -2.14
CA SER A 425 10.36 -30.37 -3.29
C SER A 425 10.44 -28.87 -3.08
N LEU A 426 10.04 -28.39 -1.89
CA LEU A 426 9.91 -26.97 -1.59
C LEU A 426 11.26 -26.27 -1.64
N ALA A 427 11.37 -25.28 -2.52
CA ALA A 427 12.54 -24.43 -2.69
C ALA A 427 12.28 -23.00 -2.21
N THR A 428 11.06 -22.48 -2.40
CA THR A 428 10.66 -21.15 -1.96
C THR A 428 9.42 -21.23 -1.09
N LEU A 429 9.52 -20.69 0.12
CA LEU A 429 8.42 -20.58 1.07
C LEU A 429 8.31 -19.15 1.59
N THR A 430 7.19 -18.47 1.32
CA THR A 430 6.89 -17.16 1.89
C THR A 430 5.54 -17.17 2.59
N LEU A 431 5.56 -16.96 3.90
CA LEU A 431 4.41 -16.91 4.80
C LEU A 431 4.47 -15.67 5.69
N ARG A 432 5.01 -14.55 5.18
CA ARG A 432 5.09 -13.28 5.89
C ARG A 432 3.70 -12.76 6.24
N SER A 433 3.52 -12.19 7.44
CA SER A 433 2.25 -11.58 7.84
C SER A 433 1.06 -12.55 7.73
N CYS A 434 1.25 -13.79 8.19
CA CYS A 434 0.27 -14.86 8.09
C CYS A 434 -0.49 -15.16 9.40
N SER A 435 -0.21 -14.40 10.47
CA SER A 435 -0.70 -14.67 11.83
C SER A 435 -0.38 -16.08 12.35
N LEU A 436 0.68 -16.72 11.85
CA LEU A 436 1.11 -18.06 12.26
C LEU A 436 1.54 -18.09 13.73
N LYS A 437 1.28 -19.19 14.41
CA LYS A 437 1.56 -19.41 15.84
C LYS A 437 2.28 -20.73 16.06
N GLY A 438 2.95 -20.86 17.20
CA GLY A 438 3.66 -22.08 17.61
C GLY A 438 5.13 -22.06 17.22
N SER A 439 5.83 -23.18 17.46
CA SER A 439 7.27 -23.32 17.24
C SER A 439 7.59 -24.03 15.94
N ILE A 440 8.68 -23.63 15.27
CA ILE A 440 9.20 -24.36 14.10
C ILE A 440 9.64 -25.77 14.55
N PRO A 441 9.05 -26.85 14.01
CA PRO A 441 9.39 -28.22 14.36
C PRO A 441 10.75 -28.64 13.79
N SER A 442 11.39 -29.63 14.40
CA SER A 442 12.68 -30.16 13.95
C SER A 442 12.64 -30.78 12.55
N THR A 443 11.46 -31.19 12.07
CA THR A 443 11.25 -31.71 10.71
C THR A 443 11.53 -30.68 9.62
N PHE A 444 11.59 -29.39 9.96
CA PHE A 444 12.04 -28.33 9.04
C PHE A 444 13.39 -28.63 8.37
N ALA A 445 14.30 -29.29 9.10
CA ALA A 445 15.61 -29.70 8.58
C ALA A 445 15.51 -30.66 7.38
N ASN A 446 14.37 -31.35 7.19
CA ASN A 446 14.17 -32.28 6.08
C ASN A 446 13.94 -31.56 4.73
N LEU A 447 13.64 -30.26 4.73
CA LEU A 447 13.34 -29.48 3.54
C LEU A 447 14.61 -29.02 2.80
N THR A 448 15.46 -29.97 2.45
CA THR A 448 16.83 -29.76 1.93
C THR A 448 16.93 -28.99 0.60
N LYS A 449 15.81 -28.83 -0.12
CA LYS A 449 15.75 -28.01 -1.35
C LYS A 449 15.49 -26.53 -1.10
N LEU A 450 15.18 -26.12 0.13
CA LEU A 450 14.90 -24.72 0.45
C LEU A 450 16.08 -23.82 0.09
N SER A 451 15.77 -22.78 -0.67
CA SER A 451 16.68 -21.70 -1.02
C SER A 451 16.20 -20.34 -0.52
N TYR A 452 14.88 -20.15 -0.40
CA TYR A 452 14.27 -18.90 0.04
C TYR A 452 13.19 -19.16 1.08
N VAL A 453 13.37 -18.62 2.28
CA VAL A 453 12.40 -18.71 3.38
C VAL A 453 12.14 -17.31 3.94
N ASP A 454 10.87 -16.93 3.99
CA ASP A 454 10.39 -15.75 4.71
C ASP A 454 9.18 -16.13 5.58
N LEU A 455 9.38 -16.14 6.90
CA LEU A 455 8.35 -16.37 7.92
C LEU A 455 8.13 -15.11 8.78
N SER A 456 8.54 -13.94 8.30
CA SER A 456 8.55 -12.70 9.08
C SER A 456 7.15 -12.18 9.42
N TYR A 457 7.05 -11.29 10.40
CA TYR A 457 5.78 -10.67 10.82
C TYR A 457 4.70 -11.71 11.20
N ASN A 458 5.07 -12.70 12.01
CA ASN A 458 4.14 -13.70 12.54
C ASN A 458 4.19 -13.72 14.08
N PHE A 459 3.43 -14.63 14.68
CA PHE A 459 3.43 -14.88 16.13
C PHE A 459 4.14 -16.20 16.46
N LEU A 460 5.17 -16.58 15.68
CA LEU A 460 5.93 -17.80 15.92
C LEU A 460 6.75 -17.66 17.21
N THR A 461 6.86 -18.75 17.98
CA THR A 461 7.50 -18.78 19.30
C THR A 461 8.46 -19.96 19.42
N GLY A 462 9.05 -20.15 20.60
CA GLY A 462 9.93 -21.27 20.90
C GLY A 462 11.41 -20.95 20.65
N SER A 463 12.28 -21.81 21.15
CA SER A 463 13.71 -21.75 20.86
C SER A 463 14.05 -22.56 19.62
N LEU A 464 14.93 -22.03 18.78
CA LEU A 464 15.42 -22.75 17.59
C LEU A 464 16.48 -23.80 18.00
N PRO A 465 16.27 -25.10 17.74
CA PRO A 465 17.26 -26.13 18.07
C PRO A 465 18.60 -25.94 17.34
N CYS A 466 19.71 -26.33 17.97
CA CYS A 466 21.05 -26.19 17.37
C CYS A 466 21.22 -26.92 16.03
N THR A 467 20.46 -27.99 15.79
CA THR A 467 20.51 -28.83 14.58
C THR A 467 19.47 -28.42 13.51
N LEU A 468 18.64 -27.39 13.75
CA LEU A 468 17.47 -27.08 12.91
C LEU A 468 17.81 -26.81 11.44
N PHE A 469 18.97 -26.21 11.17
CA PHE A 469 19.41 -25.82 9.82
C PHE A 469 20.46 -26.78 9.25
N GLU A 470 20.77 -27.88 9.94
CA GLU A 470 21.71 -28.87 9.41
C GLU A 470 21.18 -29.49 8.11
N GLY A 471 22.01 -29.51 7.07
CA GLY A 471 21.65 -30.06 5.76
C GLY A 471 20.96 -29.10 4.78
N LEU A 472 20.60 -27.88 5.20
CA LEU A 472 19.98 -26.87 4.33
C LEU A 472 21.01 -26.09 3.49
N SER A 473 21.90 -26.80 2.79
CA SER A 473 23.03 -26.21 2.07
C SER A 473 22.66 -25.28 0.91
N ASN A 474 21.42 -25.39 0.40
CA ASN A 474 20.88 -24.56 -0.67
C ASN A 474 20.28 -23.23 -0.17
N LEU A 475 20.21 -23.00 1.15
CA LEU A 475 19.54 -21.83 1.71
C LEU A 475 20.34 -20.56 1.39
N ILE A 476 19.71 -19.63 0.67
CA ILE A 476 20.27 -18.35 0.23
C ILE A 476 19.70 -17.21 1.08
N HIS A 477 18.39 -17.23 1.32
CA HIS A 477 17.68 -16.19 2.07
C HIS A 477 16.89 -16.81 3.22
N LEU A 478 17.12 -16.31 4.43
CA LEU A 478 16.33 -16.65 5.61
C LEU A 478 15.88 -15.39 6.34
N ASN A 479 14.57 -15.15 6.34
CA ASN A 479 13.96 -14.10 7.16
C ASN A 479 13.01 -14.71 8.20
N LEU A 480 13.36 -14.53 9.47
CA LEU A 480 12.55 -14.92 10.65
C LEU A 480 12.17 -13.68 11.49
N GLY A 481 12.37 -12.48 10.96
CA GLY A 481 12.19 -11.23 11.68
C GLY A 481 10.75 -10.98 12.15
N PHE A 482 10.56 -10.10 13.13
CA PHE A 482 9.24 -9.74 13.67
C PHE A 482 8.43 -10.97 14.10
N ASN A 483 9.00 -11.76 15.01
CA ASN A 483 8.38 -12.93 15.63
C ASN A 483 8.64 -12.91 17.16
N SER A 484 8.41 -14.02 17.84
CA SER A 484 8.64 -14.18 19.29
C SER A 484 9.57 -15.37 19.59
N PHE A 485 10.54 -15.64 18.73
CA PHE A 485 11.57 -16.65 18.99
C PHE A 485 12.48 -16.23 20.14
N PHE A 486 12.85 -17.15 21.02
CA PHE A 486 13.68 -16.88 22.20
C PHE A 486 14.86 -17.86 22.33
N GLY A 487 15.80 -17.56 23.23
CA GLY A 487 17.01 -18.36 23.44
C GLY A 487 18.17 -17.94 22.53
N SER A 488 19.14 -18.82 22.32
CA SER A 488 20.35 -18.53 21.52
C SER A 488 20.13 -18.76 20.02
N ILE A 489 20.84 -18.00 19.18
CA ILE A 489 20.89 -18.24 17.73
C ILE A 489 21.61 -19.59 17.46
N PRO A 490 21.02 -20.52 16.67
CA PRO A 490 21.60 -21.84 16.41
C PRO A 490 22.93 -21.81 15.69
N SER A 491 23.88 -22.65 16.13
CA SER A 491 25.21 -22.73 15.51
C SER A 491 25.22 -23.29 14.08
N SER A 492 24.24 -24.14 13.73
CA SER A 492 24.10 -24.68 12.36
C SER A 492 23.88 -23.59 11.31
N LEU A 493 23.30 -22.45 11.70
CA LEU A 493 23.09 -21.30 10.82
C LEU A 493 24.41 -20.69 10.31
N PHE A 494 25.46 -20.75 11.12
CA PHE A 494 26.77 -20.16 10.81
C PHE A 494 27.60 -21.03 9.84
N ALA A 495 27.11 -22.21 9.48
CA ALA A 495 27.77 -23.16 8.61
C ALA A 495 27.08 -23.31 7.24
N LEU A 496 26.11 -22.46 6.91
CA LEU A 496 25.35 -22.52 5.66
C LEU A 496 26.12 -21.89 4.50
N PRO A 497 26.66 -22.67 3.53
CA PRO A 497 27.63 -22.18 2.55
C PRO A 497 27.06 -21.19 1.53
N SER A 498 25.75 -21.28 1.26
CA SER A 498 25.07 -20.49 0.23
C SER A 498 24.36 -19.25 0.78
N LEU A 499 24.38 -19.04 2.11
CA LEU A 499 23.59 -18.01 2.76
C LEU A 499 24.10 -16.62 2.36
N LEU A 500 23.20 -15.84 1.75
CA LEU A 500 23.43 -14.48 1.26
C LEU A 500 22.79 -13.46 2.22
N GLU A 501 21.59 -13.74 2.70
CA GLU A 501 20.80 -12.84 3.54
C GLU A 501 20.24 -13.57 4.76
N LEU A 502 20.50 -12.98 5.94
CA LEU A 502 19.99 -13.44 7.21
C LEU A 502 19.36 -12.28 7.99
N ASP A 503 18.05 -12.38 8.21
CA ASP A 503 17.27 -11.42 9.00
C ASP A 503 16.59 -12.13 10.17
N LEU A 504 17.01 -11.78 11.38
CA LEU A 504 16.47 -12.26 12.65
C LEU A 504 15.87 -11.12 13.49
N THR A 505 15.53 -10.00 12.86
CA THR A 505 15.15 -8.76 13.54
C THR A 505 13.93 -8.92 14.45
N TYR A 506 13.80 -8.08 15.48
CA TYR A 506 12.61 -7.97 16.34
C TYR A 506 12.09 -9.34 16.82
N ASN A 507 12.96 -10.07 17.52
CA ASN A 507 12.67 -11.32 18.20
C ASN A 507 13.11 -11.21 19.68
N GLN A 508 13.09 -12.31 20.42
CA GLN A 508 13.51 -12.38 21.82
C GLN A 508 14.81 -13.20 21.98
N PHE A 509 15.65 -13.29 20.93
CA PHE A 509 16.94 -13.97 21.04
C PHE A 509 17.81 -13.27 22.09
N ASN A 510 18.55 -14.06 22.88
CA ASN A 510 19.31 -13.56 24.01
C ASN A 510 20.68 -14.21 24.14
N GLY A 511 21.49 -13.65 25.04
CA GLY A 511 22.87 -14.07 25.28
C GLY A 511 23.90 -13.26 24.53
N THR A 512 25.15 -13.68 24.63
CA THR A 512 26.28 -13.02 23.96
C THR A 512 26.51 -13.65 22.59
N PHE A 513 26.53 -12.83 21.54
CA PHE A 513 26.76 -13.28 20.18
C PHE A 513 28.13 -12.81 19.66
N GLN A 514 28.95 -13.74 19.20
CA GLN A 514 30.27 -13.46 18.64
C GLN A 514 30.15 -13.23 17.13
N LEU A 515 30.30 -11.99 16.66
CA LEU A 515 30.12 -11.67 15.23
C LEU A 515 31.17 -12.37 14.34
N SER A 516 32.33 -12.70 14.91
CA SER A 516 33.39 -13.47 14.26
C SER A 516 32.96 -14.88 13.83
N ASN A 517 31.86 -15.43 14.36
CA ASN A 517 31.31 -16.72 13.93
C ASN A 517 30.91 -16.74 12.45
N PHE A 518 30.57 -15.59 11.86
CA PHE A 518 30.22 -15.49 10.43
C PHE A 518 31.43 -15.39 9.49
N ARG A 519 32.66 -15.49 10.00
CA ARG A 519 33.89 -15.42 9.19
C ARG A 519 33.92 -16.43 8.04
N ASN A 520 33.28 -17.58 8.22
CA ASN A 520 33.26 -18.68 7.25
C ASN A 520 32.04 -18.68 6.32
N LEU A 521 31.23 -17.62 6.31
CA LEU A 521 30.15 -17.44 5.32
C LEU A 521 30.64 -16.51 4.20
N PRO A 522 31.28 -17.04 3.14
CA PRO A 522 31.93 -16.22 2.11
C PRO A 522 30.93 -15.42 1.26
N SER A 523 29.67 -15.86 1.24
CA SER A 523 28.60 -15.31 0.42
C SER A 523 27.71 -14.33 1.17
N LEU A 524 27.82 -14.22 2.50
CA LEU A 524 26.89 -13.40 3.29
C LEU A 524 27.07 -11.91 2.97
N THR A 525 26.01 -11.28 2.48
CA THR A 525 25.98 -9.85 2.15
C THR A 525 25.04 -9.04 3.05
N LEU A 526 24.02 -9.64 3.62
CA LEU A 526 23.10 -8.96 4.54
C LEU A 526 22.97 -9.74 5.84
N LEU A 527 23.21 -9.06 6.95
CA LEU A 527 23.01 -9.58 8.30
C LEU A 527 22.23 -8.56 9.13
N ASP A 528 21.07 -8.94 9.65
CA ASP A 528 20.28 -8.09 10.53
C ASP A 528 19.87 -8.86 11.80
N LEU A 529 20.43 -8.44 12.94
CA LEU A 529 20.17 -9.00 14.28
C LEU A 529 19.41 -8.02 15.18
N SER A 530 18.95 -6.90 14.61
CA SER A 530 18.38 -5.76 15.31
C SER A 530 17.17 -6.11 16.18
N GLY A 531 16.95 -5.39 17.28
CA GLY A 531 15.73 -5.51 18.07
C GLY A 531 15.59 -6.84 18.83
N ASN A 532 16.70 -7.47 19.19
CA ASN A 532 16.75 -8.65 20.06
C ASN A 532 17.25 -8.30 21.48
N SER A 533 17.33 -9.29 22.37
CA SER A 533 17.98 -9.17 23.70
C SER A 533 19.44 -9.63 23.68
N LEU A 534 20.14 -9.38 22.57
CA LEU A 534 21.51 -9.84 22.32
C LEU A 534 22.54 -8.83 22.83
N SER A 535 23.67 -9.33 23.33
CA SER A 535 24.90 -8.56 23.48
C SER A 535 25.87 -9.00 22.39
N VAL A 536 26.03 -8.19 21.34
CA VAL A 536 26.89 -8.56 20.21
C VAL A 536 28.33 -8.12 20.49
N ASP A 537 29.24 -9.09 20.48
CA ASP A 537 30.68 -8.85 20.52
C ASP A 537 31.21 -8.66 19.11
N VAL A 538 31.68 -7.43 18.84
CA VAL A 538 32.26 -7.00 17.57
C VAL A 538 33.79 -7.00 17.58
N ALA A 539 34.42 -7.48 18.66
CA ALA A 539 35.87 -7.60 18.74
C ALA A 539 36.39 -8.70 17.80
N ASN A 540 37.62 -8.51 17.29
CA ASN A 540 38.33 -9.48 16.44
C ASN A 540 37.60 -9.89 15.13
N VAL A 541 36.68 -9.05 14.65
CA VAL A 541 36.03 -9.25 13.36
C VAL A 541 37.04 -8.98 12.25
N SER A 542 37.27 -9.98 11.39
CA SER A 542 38.22 -9.88 10.28
C SER A 542 37.70 -8.96 9.18
N SER A 543 38.59 -8.27 8.48
CA SER A 543 38.30 -7.51 7.25
C SER A 543 37.84 -8.38 6.07
N SER A 544 37.67 -9.70 6.24
CA SER A 544 37.24 -10.62 5.19
C SER A 544 35.73 -10.69 4.97
N LEU A 545 34.91 -10.13 5.88
CA LEU A 545 33.46 -10.05 5.68
C LEU A 545 33.16 -9.15 4.48
N LYS A 546 32.18 -9.54 3.65
CA LYS A 546 31.77 -8.80 2.44
C LYS A 546 30.33 -8.28 2.54
N LEU A 547 29.96 -7.84 3.75
CA LEU A 547 28.63 -7.33 4.03
C LEU A 547 28.38 -6.03 3.25
N LYS A 548 27.17 -5.94 2.71
CA LYS A 548 26.55 -4.76 2.12
C LYS A 548 25.46 -4.21 3.05
N GLY A 549 24.79 -5.06 3.81
CA GLY A 549 23.80 -4.68 4.81
C GLY A 549 24.18 -5.18 6.19
N LEU A 550 24.17 -4.30 7.19
CA LEU A 550 24.41 -4.66 8.58
C LEU A 550 23.40 -3.96 9.50
N GLY A 551 22.63 -4.73 10.25
CA GLY A 551 21.76 -4.24 11.32
C GLY A 551 22.13 -4.85 12.66
N LEU A 552 22.49 -3.99 13.62
CA LEU A 552 22.83 -4.33 15.00
C LEU A 552 22.13 -3.36 15.96
N ALA A 553 20.92 -2.92 15.63
CA ALA A 553 20.17 -2.06 16.53
C ALA A 553 19.81 -2.79 17.83
N SER A 554 19.82 -2.10 18.98
CA SER A 554 19.49 -2.71 20.28
C SER A 554 20.36 -3.93 20.64
N CYS A 555 21.64 -3.93 20.27
CA CYS A 555 22.57 -5.06 20.46
C CYS A 555 23.63 -4.82 21.57
N ASN A 556 23.39 -3.84 22.44
CA ASN A 556 24.24 -3.46 23.57
C ASN A 556 25.67 -3.03 23.17
N LEU A 557 25.80 -2.32 22.04
CA LEU A 557 27.08 -1.77 21.56
C LEU A 557 27.42 -0.47 22.32
N SER A 558 28.71 -0.27 22.62
CA SER A 558 29.21 0.92 23.36
C SER A 558 30.18 1.81 22.57
N TYR A 559 30.68 1.33 21.44
CA TYR A 559 31.59 2.06 20.55
C TYR A 559 31.28 1.72 19.09
N PHE A 560 31.69 2.60 18.18
CA PHE A 560 31.48 2.40 16.75
C PHE A 560 32.36 1.24 16.25
N PRO A 561 31.82 0.18 15.62
CA PRO A 561 32.63 -0.97 15.24
C PRO A 561 33.66 -0.64 14.14
N ASP A 562 34.95 -0.78 14.44
CA ASP A 562 36.05 -0.38 13.53
C ASP A 562 36.01 -1.10 12.17
N PHE A 563 35.61 -2.37 12.12
CA PHE A 563 35.62 -3.14 10.87
C PHE A 563 34.65 -2.58 9.82
N ILE A 564 33.61 -1.84 10.23
CA ILE A 564 32.62 -1.24 9.34
C ILE A 564 33.26 -0.27 8.35
N VAL A 565 34.32 0.44 8.76
CA VAL A 565 35.01 1.43 7.91
C VAL A 565 35.76 0.80 6.73
N HIS A 566 35.85 -0.53 6.68
CA HIS A 566 36.44 -1.31 5.60
C HIS A 566 35.41 -1.95 4.66
N LEU A 567 34.11 -1.75 4.93
CA LEU A 567 33.01 -2.28 4.13
C LEU A 567 32.44 -1.20 3.21
N ASP A 568 31.94 -1.61 2.03
CA ASP A 568 31.16 -0.75 1.12
C ASP A 568 29.67 -1.02 1.35
N LEU A 569 29.12 -0.44 2.42
CA LEU A 569 27.76 -0.70 2.86
C LEU A 569 26.71 0.05 2.02
N GLU A 570 25.60 -0.63 1.79
CA GLU A 570 24.35 -0.16 1.21
C GLU A 570 23.33 0.16 2.33
N LYS A 571 23.30 -0.64 3.40
CA LYS A 571 22.44 -0.44 4.61
C LYS A 571 23.26 -0.56 5.89
N LEU A 572 23.10 0.41 6.80
CA LEU A 572 23.64 0.34 8.15
C LEU A 572 22.59 0.78 9.20
N ASP A 573 22.31 -0.08 10.15
CA ASP A 573 21.47 0.23 11.32
C ASP A 573 22.23 -0.11 12.61
N LEU A 574 22.61 0.91 13.37
CA LEU A 574 23.22 0.77 14.69
C LEU A 574 22.37 1.48 15.76
N SER A 575 21.09 1.73 15.47
CA SER A 575 20.21 2.50 16.34
C SER A 575 19.97 1.87 17.71
N ASN A 576 19.54 2.67 18.68
CA ASN A 576 19.16 2.22 20.02
C ASN A 576 20.27 1.40 20.72
N ASN A 577 21.48 1.93 20.74
CA ASN A 577 22.64 1.36 21.44
C ASN A 577 23.20 2.40 22.44
N SER A 578 24.40 2.18 22.96
CA SER A 578 25.12 3.13 23.81
C SER A 578 26.42 3.59 23.15
N ILE A 579 26.43 3.70 21.82
CA ILE A 579 27.63 4.04 21.03
C ILE A 579 28.00 5.50 21.30
N ALA A 580 29.19 5.71 21.86
CA ALA A 580 29.75 7.05 22.07
C ALA A 580 30.89 7.35 21.07
N GLY A 581 31.20 8.63 20.90
CA GLY A 581 32.30 9.10 20.06
C GLY A 581 31.83 9.81 18.80
N GLU A 582 32.64 9.75 17.75
CA GLU A 582 32.41 10.43 16.47
C GLU A 582 32.02 9.41 15.39
N VAL A 583 31.13 9.80 14.48
CA VAL A 583 30.77 8.97 13.31
C VAL A 583 31.91 9.06 12.27
N PRO A 584 32.56 7.94 11.89
CA PRO A 584 33.69 7.96 10.96
C PRO A 584 33.30 8.44 9.56
N SER A 585 34.18 9.22 8.91
CA SER A 585 33.90 9.81 7.58
C SER A 585 33.73 8.77 6.48
N ARG A 586 34.34 7.59 6.63
CA ARG A 586 34.24 6.48 5.67
C ARG A 586 32.87 5.80 5.63
N VAL A 587 32.03 6.00 6.65
CA VAL A 587 30.68 5.41 6.69
C VAL A 587 29.79 5.99 5.59
N TRP A 588 30.04 7.22 5.15
CA TRP A 588 29.31 7.95 4.11
C TRP A 588 29.64 7.44 2.69
N GLY A 589 29.57 6.13 2.48
CA GLY A 589 29.86 5.46 1.21
C GLY A 589 28.88 5.83 0.11
N LYS A 590 29.33 5.78 -1.15
CA LYS A 590 28.53 6.21 -2.33
C LYS A 590 27.27 5.38 -2.59
N ARG A 591 27.20 4.15 -2.07
CA ARG A 591 26.08 3.22 -2.27
C ARG A 591 25.12 3.16 -1.09
N LEU A 592 25.42 3.88 -0.02
CA LEU A 592 24.62 3.88 1.20
C LEU A 592 23.25 4.50 0.90
N TRP A 593 22.19 3.71 1.06
CA TRP A 593 20.81 4.15 0.87
C TRP A 593 20.04 4.22 2.20
N TYR A 594 20.49 3.49 3.23
CA TYR A 594 19.89 3.49 4.56
C TYR A 594 20.95 3.66 5.64
N LEU A 595 20.83 4.72 6.45
CA LEU A 595 21.68 4.94 7.62
C LEU A 595 20.84 5.34 8.82
N ASP A 596 20.77 4.46 9.82
CA ASP A 596 20.16 4.74 11.11
C ASP A 596 21.19 4.57 12.25
N LEU A 597 21.54 5.68 12.89
CA LEU A 597 22.39 5.75 14.08
C LEU A 597 21.65 6.40 15.25
N SER A 598 20.31 6.44 15.20
CA SER A 598 19.48 7.11 16.19
C SER A 598 19.60 6.47 17.58
N PHE A 599 19.20 7.20 18.63
CA PHE A 599 19.21 6.72 20.02
C PHE A 599 20.58 6.14 20.45
N ASN A 600 21.61 6.97 20.37
CA ASN A 600 22.98 6.66 20.78
C ASN A 600 23.59 7.84 21.57
N LEU A 601 24.91 7.82 21.78
CA LEU A 601 25.68 8.85 22.49
C LEU A 601 26.69 9.55 21.57
N LEU A 602 26.41 9.61 20.26
CA LEU A 602 27.31 10.18 19.25
C LEU A 602 27.42 11.70 19.42
N ALA A 603 28.65 12.23 19.40
CA ALA A 603 28.94 13.62 19.73
C ALA A 603 29.19 14.50 18.50
N ASN A 604 29.75 13.96 17.41
CA ASN A 604 30.10 14.69 16.20
C ASN A 604 30.10 13.78 14.96
N LEU A 605 30.12 14.38 13.77
CA LEU A 605 30.39 13.73 12.49
C LEU A 605 31.81 14.08 11.97
N GLN A 606 32.61 13.06 11.65
CA GLN A 606 33.99 13.26 11.20
C GLN A 606 34.04 13.93 9.82
N LYS A 607 34.68 15.09 9.74
CA LYS A 607 34.85 15.86 8.50
C LYS A 607 36.02 15.34 7.65
N PRO A 608 35.93 15.40 6.30
CA PRO A 608 34.75 15.76 5.52
C PRO A 608 33.74 14.60 5.49
N TYR A 609 32.46 14.93 5.59
CA TYR A 609 31.35 14.02 5.31
C TYR A 609 30.51 14.60 4.17
N HIS A 610 30.01 13.72 3.31
CA HIS A 610 29.16 14.09 2.17
C HIS A 610 27.96 13.16 2.15
N ILE A 611 26.75 13.73 2.06
CA ILE A 611 25.54 12.93 1.96
C ILE A 611 25.49 12.30 0.56
N PRO A 612 25.49 10.97 0.42
CA PRO A 612 25.46 10.32 -0.88
C PRO A 612 24.11 10.54 -1.56
N ALA A 613 24.10 10.69 -2.89
CA ALA A 613 22.86 10.89 -3.65
C ALA A 613 21.89 9.70 -3.53
N SER A 614 22.40 8.49 -3.27
CA SER A 614 21.62 7.27 -3.05
C SER A 614 20.87 7.23 -1.71
N LEU A 615 21.19 8.11 -0.75
CA LEU A 615 20.62 8.05 0.59
C LEU A 615 19.12 8.31 0.55
N TRP A 616 18.34 7.34 1.00
CA TRP A 616 16.88 7.41 1.12
C TRP A 616 16.45 7.74 2.55
N LEU A 617 17.14 7.18 3.55
CA LEU A 617 16.90 7.44 4.98
C LEU A 617 18.20 7.82 5.70
N LEU A 618 18.14 8.94 6.44
CA LEU A 618 19.19 9.39 7.35
C LEU A 618 18.61 9.73 8.72
N HIS A 619 18.80 8.84 9.69
CA HIS A 619 18.34 9.05 11.07
C HIS A 619 19.56 9.15 12.01
N LEU A 620 19.73 10.32 12.61
CA LEU A 620 20.74 10.64 13.62
C LEU A 620 20.11 11.19 14.91
N ASN A 621 18.78 11.09 15.03
CA ASN A 621 18.02 11.64 16.15
C ASN A 621 18.38 10.99 17.49
N SER A 622 18.13 11.72 18.58
CA SER A 622 18.39 11.27 19.95
C SER A 622 19.87 10.88 20.16
N ASN A 623 20.77 11.83 19.86
CA ASN A 623 22.21 11.73 20.06
C ASN A 623 22.74 12.96 20.82
N GLN A 624 24.05 13.19 20.84
CA GLN A 624 24.71 14.32 21.49
C GLN A 624 25.40 15.27 20.49
N LEU A 625 24.95 15.31 19.22
CA LEU A 625 25.59 16.10 18.16
C LEU A 625 25.53 17.60 18.49
N ARG A 626 26.67 18.30 18.44
CA ARG A 626 26.78 19.73 18.86
C ARG A 626 27.21 20.69 17.74
N GLU A 627 27.38 20.19 16.54
CA GLU A 627 27.91 20.98 15.42
C GLU A 627 26.89 21.98 14.86
N GLU A 628 27.40 22.90 14.03
CA GLU A 628 26.53 23.72 13.17
C GLU A 628 25.97 22.85 12.05
N LEU A 629 24.66 22.96 11.77
CA LEU A 629 23.99 22.20 10.74
C LEU A 629 24.44 22.65 9.35
N GLN A 630 25.42 21.95 8.78
CA GLN A 630 25.99 22.23 7.44
C GLN A 630 25.81 21.03 6.50
N LEU A 631 24.55 20.63 6.25
CA LEU A 631 24.25 19.56 5.31
C LEU A 631 24.33 20.04 3.86
N LEU A 632 25.23 19.46 3.08
CA LEU A 632 25.28 19.65 1.63
C LEU A 632 24.56 18.48 0.94
N ILE A 633 23.32 18.72 0.52
CA ILE A 633 22.49 17.75 -0.19
C ILE A 633 22.72 17.88 -1.71
N PRO A 634 23.04 16.78 -2.43
CA PRO A 634 23.26 16.81 -3.88
C PRO A 634 21.94 16.98 -4.65
N SER A 635 21.98 17.56 -5.86
CA SER A 635 20.80 17.81 -6.71
C SER A 635 20.03 16.55 -7.15
N GLU A 636 20.70 15.40 -7.20
CA GLU A 636 20.10 14.10 -7.58
C GLU A 636 19.71 13.25 -6.36
N SER A 637 19.52 13.88 -5.19
CA SER A 637 19.27 13.19 -3.93
C SER A 637 17.98 12.36 -3.97
N GLN A 638 18.08 11.12 -3.49
CA GLN A 638 16.97 10.20 -3.26
C GLN A 638 16.40 10.29 -1.83
N LEU A 639 16.78 11.34 -1.07
CA LEU A 639 16.47 11.45 0.35
C LEU A 639 14.99 11.66 0.55
N TRP A 640 14.35 10.69 1.22
CA TRP A 640 12.93 10.69 1.53
C TRP A 640 12.68 11.00 3.00
N SER A 641 13.52 10.50 3.91
CA SER A 641 13.41 10.77 5.36
C SER A 641 14.72 11.25 5.97
N LEU A 642 14.65 12.39 6.65
CA LEU A 642 15.76 12.98 7.40
C LEU A 642 15.30 13.30 8.82
N SER A 643 15.92 12.65 9.83
CA SER A 643 15.71 12.99 11.23
C SER A 643 17.02 13.29 11.94
N LEU A 644 17.15 14.51 12.45
CA LEU A 644 18.26 14.98 13.29
C LEU A 644 17.79 15.39 14.68
N ALA A 645 16.57 15.00 15.05
CA ALA A 645 15.89 15.47 16.24
C ALA A 645 16.63 15.19 17.54
N ASN A 646 16.31 15.93 18.61
CA ASN A 646 16.82 15.70 19.96
C ASN A 646 18.36 15.61 20.00
N ASN A 647 19.01 16.64 19.48
CA ASN A 647 20.47 16.80 19.51
C ASN A 647 20.80 18.18 20.14
N SER A 648 21.97 18.73 19.86
CA SER A 648 22.38 20.08 20.24
C SER A 648 22.88 20.87 19.04
N LEU A 649 22.36 20.57 17.85
CA LEU A 649 22.74 21.22 16.59
C LEU A 649 22.35 22.70 16.62
N SER A 650 23.20 23.55 16.04
CA SER A 650 23.00 25.00 15.96
C SER A 650 23.12 25.50 14.52
N GLY A 651 22.94 26.81 14.30
CA GLY A 651 22.97 27.40 12.96
C GLY A 651 21.57 27.64 12.39
N THR A 652 21.46 27.65 11.06
CA THR A 652 20.20 27.86 10.34
C THR A 652 19.81 26.62 9.55
N ILE A 653 18.54 26.49 9.16
CA ILE A 653 18.09 25.39 8.30
C ILE A 653 18.72 25.58 6.89
N PRO A 654 19.51 24.61 6.38
CA PRO A 654 20.21 24.76 5.11
C PRO A 654 19.27 24.87 3.90
N THR A 655 19.51 25.82 3.01
CA THR A 655 18.75 25.97 1.75
C THR A 655 18.98 24.81 0.77
N SER A 656 20.09 24.07 0.93
CA SER A 656 20.41 22.85 0.17
C SER A 656 19.38 21.75 0.34
N LEU A 657 18.55 21.75 1.41
CA LEU A 657 17.43 20.81 1.56
C LEU A 657 16.46 20.86 0.38
N ALA A 658 16.38 21.99 -0.34
CA ALA A 658 15.58 22.10 -1.56
C ALA A 658 16.03 21.14 -2.69
N ASN A 659 17.26 20.61 -2.63
CA ASN A 659 17.74 19.61 -3.57
C ASN A 659 17.14 18.21 -3.31
N ALA A 660 16.61 17.93 -2.12
CA ALA A 660 15.91 16.69 -1.80
C ALA A 660 14.44 16.78 -2.23
N THR A 661 14.20 16.73 -3.54
CA THR A 661 12.85 16.87 -4.12
C THR A 661 11.87 15.74 -3.74
N LEU A 662 12.40 14.59 -3.31
CA LEU A 662 11.63 13.43 -2.85
C LEU A 662 11.42 13.41 -1.32
N LEU A 663 11.84 14.46 -0.59
CA LEU A 663 11.75 14.52 0.86
C LEU A 663 10.28 14.45 1.29
N GLY A 664 9.88 13.34 1.90
CA GLY A 664 8.54 13.12 2.43
C GLY A 664 8.45 13.38 3.94
N SER A 665 9.56 13.23 4.68
CA SER A 665 9.59 13.40 6.13
C SER A 665 10.85 14.14 6.58
N LEU A 666 10.67 15.25 7.31
CA LEU A 666 11.74 16.07 7.87
C LEU A 666 11.50 16.35 9.35
N ASP A 667 12.40 15.86 10.20
CA ASP A 667 12.37 16.09 11.64
C ASP A 667 13.70 16.68 12.14
N LEU A 668 13.67 17.97 12.49
CA LEU A 668 14.79 18.71 13.05
C LEU A 668 14.51 19.16 14.50
N SER A 669 13.50 18.57 15.13
CA SER A 669 12.99 19.01 16.42
C SER A 669 14.01 18.89 17.57
N GLY A 670 13.81 19.63 18.66
CA GLY A 670 14.64 19.47 19.87
C GLY A 670 16.12 19.80 19.66
N ASN A 671 16.41 20.88 18.95
CA ASN A 671 17.77 21.36 18.67
C ASN A 671 17.92 22.85 19.08
N LYS A 672 18.99 23.51 18.65
CA LYS A 672 19.26 24.95 18.86
C LYS A 672 19.27 25.71 17.53
N LEU A 673 18.49 25.26 16.56
CA LEU A 673 18.41 25.90 15.24
C LEU A 673 17.76 27.28 15.36
N SER A 674 18.19 28.20 14.51
CA SER A 674 17.78 29.61 14.52
C SER A 674 17.58 30.13 13.09
N GLY A 675 17.19 31.41 12.95
CA GLY A 675 16.85 32.00 11.65
C GLY A 675 15.42 31.66 11.21
N SER A 676 15.07 32.01 9.98
CA SER A 676 13.76 31.78 9.40
C SER A 676 13.67 30.43 8.69
N ILE A 677 12.45 29.91 8.50
CA ILE A 677 12.17 28.73 7.69
C ILE A 677 12.43 29.05 6.20
N PRO A 678 13.40 28.40 5.52
CA PRO A 678 13.63 28.57 4.09
C PRO A 678 12.43 28.14 3.24
N ALA A 679 11.94 29.05 2.40
CA ALA A 679 10.85 28.76 1.47
C ALA A 679 11.20 27.66 0.45
N SER A 680 12.47 27.55 0.05
CA SER A 680 12.89 26.72 -1.08
C SER A 680 12.59 25.23 -0.95
N PHE A 681 12.59 24.65 0.26
CA PHE A 681 12.30 23.22 0.44
C PHE A 681 10.81 22.94 0.72
N LEU A 682 10.04 23.95 1.14
CA LEU A 682 8.59 23.82 1.33
C LEU A 682 7.82 23.76 -0.01
N LEU A 683 8.49 24.06 -1.13
CA LEU A 683 7.98 23.83 -2.49
C LEU A 683 7.96 22.34 -2.89
N GLY A 684 8.64 21.47 -2.14
CA GLY A 684 8.64 20.02 -2.35
C GLY A 684 7.39 19.34 -1.80
N ASN A 685 7.22 18.05 -2.12
CA ASN A 685 6.07 17.25 -1.68
C ASN A 685 6.29 16.63 -0.27
N ILE A 686 6.56 17.48 0.73
CA ILE A 686 6.79 17.04 2.12
C ILE A 686 5.44 16.63 2.73
N GLY A 687 5.40 15.46 3.35
CA GLY A 687 4.27 14.96 4.13
C GLY A 687 4.36 15.31 5.61
N ASP A 688 5.50 15.02 6.23
CA ASP A 688 5.72 15.23 7.66
C ASP A 688 6.81 16.27 7.92
N LEU A 689 6.48 17.33 8.66
CA LEU A 689 7.40 18.41 9.02
C LEU A 689 7.38 18.67 10.53
N ASP A 690 8.48 18.36 11.22
CA ASP A 690 8.68 18.67 12.63
C ASP A 690 9.93 19.54 12.82
N LEU A 691 9.70 20.81 13.16
CA LEU A 691 10.74 21.80 13.48
C LEU A 691 10.62 22.27 14.94
N SER A 692 9.84 21.55 15.75
CA SER A 692 9.48 21.97 17.09
C SER A 692 10.67 22.06 18.04
N ARG A 693 10.53 22.81 19.15
CA ARG A 693 11.53 22.92 20.22
C ARG A 693 12.91 23.37 19.68
N ASN A 694 12.91 24.50 18.98
CA ASN A 694 14.09 25.17 18.45
C ASN A 694 14.05 26.67 18.78
N ASN A 695 14.92 27.47 18.17
CA ASN A 695 14.96 28.93 18.30
C ASN A 695 14.71 29.63 16.95
N ILE A 696 13.87 29.02 16.11
CA ILE A 696 13.50 29.50 14.77
C ILE A 696 12.58 30.73 14.92
N SER A 697 12.80 31.75 14.09
CA SER A 697 12.07 33.02 14.16
C SER A 697 11.56 33.48 12.78
N GLY A 698 10.84 34.61 12.74
CA GLY A 698 10.21 35.11 11.50
C GLY A 698 8.87 34.43 11.21
N SER A 699 8.33 34.69 10.02
CA SER A 699 7.01 34.17 9.61
C SER A 699 7.11 32.80 8.95
N ILE A 700 6.02 32.02 9.04
CA ILE A 700 5.85 30.80 8.25
C ILE A 700 5.63 31.20 6.77
N PRO A 701 6.44 30.71 5.81
CA PRO A 701 6.31 31.08 4.39
C PRO A 701 4.95 30.66 3.78
N ASP A 702 4.38 31.53 2.95
CA ASP A 702 3.08 31.29 2.27
C ASP A 702 3.30 30.88 0.81
N ILE A 703 3.64 29.61 0.58
CA ILE A 703 4.11 29.08 -0.71
C ILE A 703 3.71 27.62 -1.00
N PHE A 704 2.71 27.06 -0.31
CA PHE A 704 2.28 25.68 -0.56
C PHE A 704 1.59 25.57 -1.94
N SER A 705 1.91 24.52 -2.70
CA SER A 705 1.37 24.25 -4.05
C SER A 705 -0.04 23.65 -4.00
N GLU A 706 -0.72 23.61 -5.16
CA GLU A 706 -2.03 22.93 -5.29
C GLU A 706 -1.95 21.42 -4.98
N ASP A 707 -0.80 20.79 -5.26
CA ASP A 707 -0.51 19.39 -4.96
C ASP A 707 0.20 19.21 -3.59
N CYS A 708 -0.17 20.00 -2.58
CA CYS A 708 0.49 19.96 -1.27
C CYS A 708 0.29 18.61 -0.55
N GLY A 709 1.38 17.88 -0.36
CA GLY A 709 1.41 16.57 0.33
C GLY A 709 1.38 16.59 1.85
N LEU A 710 1.37 17.77 2.50
CA LEU A 710 1.49 17.87 3.96
C LEU A 710 0.34 17.15 4.69
N GLN A 711 0.72 16.31 5.64
CA GLN A 711 -0.16 15.58 6.55
C GLN A 711 0.07 15.98 8.01
N TYR A 712 1.34 16.19 8.40
CA TYR A 712 1.75 16.50 9.78
C TYR A 712 2.66 17.73 9.83
N VAL A 713 2.30 18.71 10.64
CA VAL A 713 3.12 19.91 10.88
C VAL A 713 3.22 20.21 12.37
N ASP A 714 4.44 20.15 12.92
CA ASP A 714 4.76 20.65 14.27
C ASP A 714 5.87 21.71 14.22
N LEU A 715 5.50 22.94 14.54
CA LEU A 715 6.37 24.11 14.61
C LEU A 715 6.41 24.69 16.03
N SER A 716 5.90 23.94 17.01
CA SER A 716 5.71 24.43 18.37
C SER A 716 7.03 24.76 19.08
N ASN A 717 6.98 25.57 20.13
CA ASN A 717 8.13 25.90 20.98
C ASN A 717 9.27 26.53 20.16
N ASN A 718 8.97 27.64 19.49
CA ASN A 718 9.89 28.45 18.70
C ASN A 718 9.64 29.95 18.96
N ALA A 719 10.21 30.82 18.13
CA ALA A 719 10.02 32.27 18.15
C ALA A 719 9.32 32.75 16.86
N LEU A 720 8.45 31.94 16.26
CA LEU A 720 7.74 32.27 15.03
C LEU A 720 6.71 33.37 15.28
N GLU A 721 6.54 34.26 14.31
CA GLU A 721 5.60 35.38 14.34
C GLU A 721 4.78 35.49 13.04
N GLY A 722 3.94 36.51 12.93
CA GLY A 722 3.10 36.71 11.74
C GLY A 722 1.82 35.87 11.78
N LYS A 723 1.44 35.31 10.63
CA LYS A 723 0.13 34.68 10.38
C LYS A 723 0.28 33.24 9.92
N ILE A 724 -0.80 32.46 10.02
CA ILE A 724 -0.87 31.15 9.38
C ILE A 724 -0.95 31.35 7.84
N PRO A 725 -0.13 30.64 7.04
CA PRO A 725 -0.16 30.73 5.59
C PRO A 725 -1.55 30.49 5.00
N LYS A 726 -1.94 31.24 3.99
CA LYS A 726 -3.24 31.01 3.31
C LYS A 726 -3.19 29.81 2.38
N SER A 727 -2.04 29.60 1.73
CA SER A 727 -1.80 28.48 0.81
C SER A 727 -1.97 27.10 1.44
N ILE A 728 -1.94 26.99 2.78
CA ILE A 728 -2.15 25.73 3.51
C ILE A 728 -3.55 25.13 3.27
N GLU A 729 -4.52 25.94 2.81
CA GLU A 729 -5.83 25.47 2.35
C GLU A 729 -5.73 24.42 1.23
N SER A 730 -4.65 24.45 0.44
CA SER A 730 -4.40 23.51 -0.65
C SER A 730 -3.95 22.12 -0.15
N CYS A 731 -3.53 21.99 1.10
CA CYS A 731 -3.00 20.75 1.67
C CYS A 731 -4.12 19.81 2.10
N MET A 732 -4.82 19.18 1.14
CA MET A 732 -6.04 18.40 1.39
C MET A 732 -5.87 17.16 2.28
N TRP A 733 -4.62 16.74 2.55
CA TRP A 733 -4.30 15.63 3.45
C TRP A 733 -3.84 16.07 4.84
N LEU A 734 -3.87 17.36 5.17
CA LEU A 734 -3.38 17.87 6.45
C LEU A 734 -4.26 17.40 7.61
N GLU A 735 -3.70 16.63 8.54
CA GLU A 735 -4.42 16.04 9.67
C GLU A 735 -3.97 16.61 11.02
N TYR A 736 -2.71 17.04 11.15
CA TYR A 736 -2.13 17.52 12.41
C TYR A 736 -1.42 18.87 12.22
N VAL A 737 -1.82 19.86 13.02
CA VAL A 737 -1.18 21.19 13.06
C VAL A 737 -0.91 21.59 14.50
N ASN A 738 0.38 21.78 14.82
CA ASN A 738 0.81 22.31 16.10
C ASN A 738 1.76 23.50 15.91
N VAL A 739 1.36 24.68 16.39
CA VAL A 739 2.16 25.92 16.37
C VAL A 739 2.25 26.56 17.75
N ALA A 740 1.96 25.80 18.80
CA ALA A 740 1.92 26.32 20.17
C ALA A 740 3.25 26.89 20.66
N ASN A 741 3.20 27.72 21.70
CA ASN A 741 4.37 28.37 22.31
C ASN A 741 5.22 29.11 21.26
N ASN A 742 4.60 30.06 20.57
CA ASN A 742 5.23 30.96 19.59
C ASN A 742 4.76 32.41 19.82
N MET A 743 5.00 33.30 18.87
CA MET A 743 4.57 34.71 18.89
C MET A 743 3.58 35.02 17.76
N ILE A 744 2.85 34.03 17.25
CA ILE A 744 1.92 34.16 16.12
C ILE A 744 0.76 35.07 16.53
N ASN A 745 0.44 36.03 15.68
CA ASN A 745 -0.61 37.02 15.88
C ASN A 745 -1.56 37.01 14.67
N ASP A 746 -2.63 36.24 14.80
CA ASP A 746 -3.60 36.05 13.72
C ASP A 746 -5.02 35.83 14.26
N ALA A 747 -6.00 35.84 13.36
CA ALA A 747 -7.33 35.35 13.67
C ALA A 747 -7.38 33.81 13.73
N PHE A 748 -8.51 33.25 14.18
CA PHE A 748 -8.71 31.81 14.16
C PHE A 748 -8.61 31.24 12.72
N PRO A 749 -7.78 30.20 12.46
CA PRO A 749 -7.43 29.77 11.10
C PRO A 749 -8.52 28.90 10.45
N CYS A 750 -9.66 29.50 10.08
CA CYS A 750 -10.78 28.80 9.44
C CYS A 750 -10.47 28.22 8.05
N LEU A 751 -9.35 28.61 7.43
CA LEU A 751 -8.91 28.16 6.11
C LEU A 751 -8.27 26.76 6.11
N LEU A 752 -8.09 26.14 7.29
CA LEU A 752 -7.58 24.78 7.39
C LEU A 752 -8.55 23.75 6.79
N PRO A 753 -8.04 22.70 6.12
CA PRO A 753 -8.84 21.74 5.37
C PRO A 753 -9.72 20.85 6.27
N SER A 754 -10.74 20.23 5.67
CA SER A 754 -11.70 19.37 6.39
C SER A 754 -11.12 18.04 6.92
N SER A 755 -9.92 17.66 6.46
CA SER A 755 -9.17 16.48 6.91
C SER A 755 -8.63 16.62 8.34
N LEU A 756 -8.61 17.84 8.89
CA LEU A 756 -7.98 18.17 10.17
C LEU A 756 -8.51 17.32 11.34
N ARG A 757 -7.60 16.78 12.14
CA ARG A 757 -7.88 15.95 13.33
C ARG A 757 -7.36 16.59 14.62
N VAL A 758 -6.21 17.26 14.54
CA VAL A 758 -5.56 17.88 15.70
C VAL A 758 -5.15 19.31 15.37
N LEU A 759 -5.57 20.25 16.22
CA LEU A 759 -5.22 21.66 16.12
C LEU A 759 -4.73 22.19 17.47
N VAL A 760 -3.46 22.59 17.53
CA VAL A 760 -2.79 23.05 18.76
C VAL A 760 -2.17 24.43 18.51
N LEU A 761 -2.78 25.47 19.09
CA LEU A 761 -2.44 26.89 18.90
C LEU A 761 -2.02 27.59 20.21
N HIS A 762 -1.97 26.87 21.32
CA HIS A 762 -1.88 27.49 22.64
C HIS A 762 -0.64 28.36 22.85
N SER A 763 -0.69 29.28 23.82
CA SER A 763 0.42 30.18 24.17
C SER A 763 0.95 30.98 22.98
N ASN A 764 0.06 31.73 22.33
CA ASN A 764 0.35 32.62 21.20
C ASN A 764 -0.37 33.97 21.41
N LYS A 765 -0.53 34.76 20.35
CA LYS A 765 -1.28 36.03 20.35
C LYS A 765 -2.51 35.96 19.44
N PHE A 766 -3.09 34.77 19.22
CA PHE A 766 -4.29 34.65 18.39
C PHE A 766 -5.47 35.38 19.01
N HIS A 767 -6.35 35.93 18.16
CA HIS A 767 -7.46 36.78 18.60
C HIS A 767 -8.71 36.62 17.73
N GLY A 768 -9.78 37.37 18.04
CA GLY A 768 -11.05 37.29 17.32
C GLY A 768 -11.98 36.21 17.85
N ASP A 769 -13.08 35.95 17.15
CA ASP A 769 -14.01 34.87 17.49
C ASP A 769 -13.70 33.57 16.73
N LEU A 770 -14.39 32.49 17.11
CA LEU A 770 -14.21 31.15 16.55
C LEU A 770 -15.21 30.84 15.41
N ARG A 771 -15.79 31.85 14.77
CA ARG A 771 -16.81 31.61 13.73
C ARG A 771 -16.15 31.17 12.43
N CYS A 772 -16.39 29.93 12.04
CA CYS A 772 -15.93 29.36 10.77
C CYS A 772 -17.09 28.91 9.87
N HIS A 773 -16.90 29.08 8.56
CA HIS A 773 -17.75 28.45 7.54
C HIS A 773 -17.31 27.02 7.22
N SER A 774 -16.03 26.71 7.43
CA SER A 774 -15.45 25.38 7.24
C SER A 774 -15.89 24.42 8.35
N THR A 775 -16.10 23.16 8.01
CA THR A 775 -16.44 22.08 8.95
C THR A 775 -15.28 21.11 9.08
N TRP A 776 -14.90 20.76 10.30
CA TRP A 776 -13.84 19.76 10.59
C TRP A 776 -14.46 18.48 11.19
N PRO A 777 -15.07 17.62 10.37
CA PRO A 777 -15.77 16.42 10.85
C PRO A 777 -14.87 15.41 11.54
N HIS A 778 -13.57 15.43 11.24
CA HIS A 778 -12.58 14.51 11.79
C HIS A 778 -11.82 15.06 13.01
N LEU A 779 -12.12 16.28 13.46
CA LEU A 779 -11.44 16.91 14.60
C LEU A 779 -11.63 16.08 15.88
N LYS A 780 -10.54 15.84 16.60
CA LYS A 780 -10.50 15.13 17.89
C LYS A 780 -9.81 15.93 18.99
N ILE A 781 -8.89 16.82 18.65
CA ILE A 781 -8.14 17.59 19.64
C ILE A 781 -8.09 19.05 19.21
N LEU A 782 -8.56 19.93 20.09
CA LEU A 782 -8.49 21.37 19.93
C LEU A 782 -7.90 21.98 21.20
N ASP A 783 -6.70 22.53 21.11
CA ASP A 783 -6.08 23.29 22.19
C ASP A 783 -5.71 24.69 21.68
N ILE A 784 -6.48 25.67 22.10
CA ILE A 784 -6.28 27.09 21.75
C ILE A 784 -6.05 27.96 22.99
N SER A 785 -5.67 27.32 24.09
CA SER A 785 -5.54 27.96 25.40
C SER A 785 -4.48 29.06 25.42
N SER A 786 -4.53 29.95 26.40
CA SER A 786 -3.52 31.00 26.60
C SER A 786 -3.31 31.88 25.35
N ASN A 787 -4.41 32.46 24.86
CA ASN A 787 -4.45 33.36 23.70
C ASN A 787 -5.33 34.59 24.02
N HIS A 788 -5.68 35.37 23.00
CA HIS A 788 -6.57 36.53 23.08
C HIS A 788 -7.89 36.32 22.33
N PHE A 789 -8.36 35.07 22.21
CA PHE A 789 -9.65 34.78 21.59
C PHE A 789 -10.80 35.36 22.41
N SER A 790 -11.88 35.74 21.74
CA SER A 790 -13.04 36.42 22.32
C SER A 790 -14.34 35.95 21.64
N GLY A 791 -15.48 36.52 22.02
CA GLY A 791 -16.77 36.15 21.45
C GLY A 791 -17.50 35.07 22.24
N SER A 792 -18.72 34.77 21.81
CA SER A 792 -19.56 33.76 22.45
C SER A 792 -19.36 32.39 21.83
N LEU A 793 -19.20 31.38 22.70
CA LEU A 793 -19.13 29.98 22.31
C LEU A 793 -20.44 29.46 21.68
N GLU A 794 -21.59 30.14 21.90
CA GLU A 794 -22.86 29.80 21.26
C GLU A 794 -22.81 29.93 19.73
N SER A 795 -21.85 30.70 19.19
CA SER A 795 -21.65 30.83 17.75
C SER A 795 -20.81 29.74 17.11
N VAL A 796 -20.25 28.81 17.91
CA VAL A 796 -19.43 27.69 17.43
C VAL A 796 -20.29 26.48 17.11
N ASN A 797 -20.14 25.93 15.92
CA ASN A 797 -20.86 24.74 15.50
C ASN A 797 -20.17 23.44 15.98
N PHE A 798 -20.22 23.16 17.28
CA PHE A 798 -19.66 21.94 17.88
C PHE A 798 -20.22 20.64 17.25
N SER A 799 -21.46 20.67 16.74
CA SER A 799 -22.07 19.50 16.09
C SER A 799 -21.39 19.09 14.78
N SER A 800 -20.60 19.99 14.18
CA SER A 800 -19.83 19.68 12.98
C SER A 800 -18.62 18.77 13.25
N TRP A 801 -18.17 18.63 14.50
CA TRP A 801 -17.01 17.80 14.88
C TRP A 801 -17.42 16.34 15.13
N THR A 802 -17.90 15.68 14.07
CA THR A 802 -18.56 14.36 14.16
C THR A 802 -17.71 13.27 14.82
N ALA A 803 -16.39 13.31 14.70
CA ALA A 803 -15.47 12.37 15.33
C ALA A 803 -15.41 12.47 16.86
N MET A 804 -15.86 13.60 17.43
CA MET A 804 -16.05 13.76 18.89
C MET A 804 -17.45 13.31 19.36
N VAL A 805 -18.38 13.04 18.42
CA VAL A 805 -19.76 12.64 18.72
C VAL A 805 -19.91 11.12 18.77
N LEU A 806 -19.28 10.39 17.84
CA LEU A 806 -19.35 8.93 17.73
C LEU A 806 -17.95 8.28 17.78
N PRO A 807 -17.81 7.07 18.37
CA PRO A 807 -16.57 6.31 18.31
C PRO A 807 -16.19 5.98 16.85
N SER A 808 -14.91 6.11 16.50
CA SER A 808 -14.43 5.82 15.14
C SER A 808 -14.54 4.34 14.75
N ASP A 809 -14.93 4.07 13.49
CA ASP A 809 -15.04 2.74 12.88
C ASP A 809 -13.66 2.04 12.79
N GLU A 810 -13.59 0.73 13.04
CA GLU A 810 -12.32 -0.03 13.17
C GLU A 810 -11.45 0.01 11.90
N ASN A 811 -12.05 0.23 10.73
CA ASN A 811 -11.34 0.31 9.44
C ASN A 811 -10.48 1.57 9.28
N LEU A 812 -10.70 2.63 10.07
CA LEU A 812 -9.87 3.85 10.05
C LEU A 812 -8.61 3.75 10.92
N ARG A 813 -8.43 2.64 11.67
CA ARG A 813 -7.26 2.41 12.53
C ARG A 813 -5.97 2.11 11.76
N HIS A 814 -6.06 1.72 10.49
CA HIS A 814 -4.91 1.27 9.69
C HIS A 814 -4.22 2.35 8.83
N ASN A 815 -4.76 3.56 8.74
CA ASN A 815 -4.19 4.64 7.90
C ASN A 815 -3.48 5.74 8.70
N TRP A 816 -3.32 5.62 10.02
CA TRP A 816 -2.47 6.56 10.77
C TRP A 816 -1.01 6.19 10.52
N ASN A 817 -0.37 6.94 9.62
CA ASN A 817 0.99 6.69 9.14
C ASN A 817 1.97 6.46 10.30
N TYR A 818 2.91 5.53 10.05
CA TYR A 818 3.93 5.03 10.98
C TYR A 818 4.80 6.15 11.62
N TYR A 819 4.84 7.35 11.03
CA TYR A 819 5.71 8.46 11.41
C TYR A 819 5.05 9.49 12.35
N ALA A 820 3.73 9.68 12.29
CA ALA A 820 3.00 10.45 13.31
C ALA A 820 2.95 9.73 14.68
N GLN A 821 3.53 8.54 14.79
CA GLN A 821 3.69 7.76 16.03
C GLN A 821 5.02 8.05 16.77
N SER A 822 6.00 8.72 16.14
CA SER A 822 7.31 8.97 16.77
C SER A 822 7.39 10.30 17.53
N SER A 823 6.64 11.33 17.12
CA SER A 823 6.62 12.65 17.75
C SER A 823 5.38 12.80 18.63
N GLY A 824 5.52 12.48 19.92
CA GLY A 824 4.43 12.58 20.89
C GLY A 824 3.90 14.02 21.05
N MET A 825 2.58 14.17 21.16
CA MET A 825 1.94 15.47 21.40
C MET A 825 1.96 15.81 22.89
N THR A 826 2.10 17.10 23.23
CA THR A 826 1.96 17.57 24.62
C THR A 826 0.59 18.21 24.83
N LEU A 827 -0.14 17.76 25.84
CA LEU A 827 -1.36 18.40 26.31
C LEU A 827 -1.23 18.71 27.80
N ILE A 828 -1.81 19.82 28.25
CA ILE A 828 -1.93 20.08 29.68
C ILE A 828 -3.23 19.46 30.17
N MET A 829 -3.14 18.38 30.93
CA MET A 829 -4.31 17.74 31.54
C MET A 829 -4.08 17.56 33.04
N LYS A 830 -5.11 17.83 33.85
CA LYS A 830 -5.02 17.73 35.32
C LYS A 830 -3.86 18.55 35.91
N ARG A 831 -3.59 19.72 35.32
CA ARG A 831 -2.45 20.60 35.67
C ARG A 831 -1.07 19.94 35.49
N GLN A 832 -0.97 18.90 34.67
CA GLN A 832 0.27 18.22 34.32
C GLN A 832 0.45 18.25 32.81
N LEU A 833 1.70 18.42 32.38
CA LEU A 833 2.08 18.22 30.99
C LEU A 833 2.06 16.71 30.71
N MET A 834 1.14 16.27 29.85
CA MET A 834 1.04 14.89 29.39
C MET A 834 1.64 14.78 27.99
N GLU A 835 2.63 13.90 27.86
CA GLU A 835 3.17 13.51 26.55
C GLU A 835 2.39 12.29 26.04
N LEU A 836 1.59 12.49 25.00
CA LEU A 836 0.88 11.44 24.27
C LEU A 836 1.78 10.94 23.14
N HIS A 837 2.52 9.86 23.38
CA HIS A 837 3.36 9.20 22.37
C HIS A 837 2.56 8.56 21.22
N VAL A 838 1.25 8.32 21.41
CA VAL A 838 0.32 7.86 20.37
C VAL A 838 -1.03 8.53 20.61
N ILE A 839 -1.61 9.17 19.59
CA ILE A 839 -2.99 9.65 19.65
C ILE A 839 -3.89 8.42 19.58
N TRP A 840 -4.44 8.03 20.73
CA TRP A 840 -5.38 6.93 20.79
C TRP A 840 -6.60 7.25 19.92
N PRO A 841 -7.07 6.31 19.08
CA PRO A 841 -8.22 6.53 18.20
C PRO A 841 -9.46 7.01 18.95
N ASP A 842 -9.59 6.74 20.25
CA ASP A 842 -10.79 7.06 21.02
C ASP A 842 -10.60 8.27 21.96
N PHE A 843 -9.46 8.96 21.90
CA PHE A 843 -9.18 10.12 22.74
C PHE A 843 -9.60 11.43 22.06
N SER A 844 -10.34 12.27 22.78
CA SER A 844 -10.65 13.63 22.34
C SER A 844 -10.59 14.66 23.47
N ALA A 845 -10.15 15.87 23.15
CA ALA A 845 -9.87 16.92 24.13
C ALA A 845 -10.15 18.32 23.56
N ILE A 846 -10.72 19.18 24.41
CA ILE A 846 -10.95 20.59 24.13
C ILE A 846 -10.36 21.43 25.27
N ASP A 847 -9.39 22.28 24.97
CA ASP A 847 -8.87 23.30 25.88
C ASP A 847 -9.00 24.71 25.26
N LEU A 848 -9.91 25.50 25.85
CA LEU A 848 -10.17 26.90 25.50
C LEU A 848 -9.74 27.86 26.61
N SER A 849 -8.99 27.38 27.61
CA SER A 849 -8.70 28.13 28.82
C SER A 849 -7.81 29.34 28.61
N SER A 850 -7.80 30.28 29.56
CA SER A 850 -6.96 31.47 29.53
C SER A 850 -7.15 32.29 28.25
N ASN A 851 -8.40 32.64 27.96
CA ASN A 851 -8.83 33.46 26.83
C ASN A 851 -9.81 34.55 27.31
N SER A 852 -10.52 35.21 26.40
CA SER A 852 -11.54 36.24 26.69
C SER A 852 -12.94 35.84 26.19
N PHE A 853 -13.27 34.54 26.21
CA PHE A 853 -14.61 34.06 25.84
C PHE A 853 -15.66 34.53 26.86
N TYR A 854 -16.87 34.86 26.38
CA TYR A 854 -17.98 35.34 27.21
C TYR A 854 -19.32 34.73 26.80
N GLY A 855 -20.36 34.99 27.58
CA GLY A 855 -21.70 34.41 27.35
C GLY A 855 -21.81 32.99 27.91
N ASN A 856 -22.90 32.31 27.56
CA ASN A 856 -23.20 31.00 28.12
C ASN A 856 -22.35 29.88 27.52
N ILE A 857 -22.18 28.81 28.29
CA ILE A 857 -21.67 27.52 27.79
C ILE A 857 -22.77 26.83 26.95
N PRO A 858 -22.53 26.48 25.67
CA PRO A 858 -23.56 25.89 24.81
C PRO A 858 -23.93 24.46 25.19
N ASN A 859 -25.23 24.13 25.10
CA ASN A 859 -25.71 22.75 25.30
C ASN A 859 -25.07 21.73 24.33
N ALA A 860 -24.67 22.16 23.13
CA ALA A 860 -24.09 21.33 22.08
C ALA A 860 -22.78 20.63 22.47
N ILE A 861 -22.01 21.19 23.43
CA ILE A 861 -20.80 20.53 23.94
C ILE A 861 -21.15 19.19 24.59
N GLY A 862 -22.33 19.06 25.19
CA GLY A 862 -22.81 17.79 25.77
C GLY A 862 -23.16 16.69 24.75
N GLU A 863 -23.14 16.99 23.45
CA GLU A 863 -23.29 15.99 22.38
C GLU A 863 -21.97 15.30 22.01
N LEU A 864 -20.82 15.85 22.45
CA LEU A 864 -19.48 15.33 22.16
C LEU A 864 -19.17 14.10 23.04
N SER A 865 -19.89 13.00 22.83
CA SER A 865 -19.89 11.85 23.75
C SER A 865 -18.52 11.16 23.94
N THR A 866 -17.58 11.35 23.02
CA THR A 866 -16.22 10.78 23.12
C THR A 866 -15.25 11.69 23.88
N LEU A 867 -15.70 12.88 24.34
CA LEU A 867 -14.87 13.88 25.01
C LEU A 867 -14.28 13.37 26.32
N TYR A 868 -12.96 13.45 26.42
CA TYR A 868 -12.17 12.95 27.55
C TYR A 868 -11.68 14.09 28.45
N HIS A 869 -11.40 15.25 27.85
CA HIS A 869 -10.94 16.44 28.53
C HIS A 869 -11.67 17.70 28.05
N LEU A 870 -12.17 18.49 29.00
CA LEU A 870 -12.74 19.82 28.75
C LEU A 870 -12.17 20.84 29.74
N ASN A 871 -11.53 21.88 29.22
CA ASN A 871 -11.02 22.98 30.00
C ASN A 871 -11.50 24.32 29.43
N LEU A 872 -12.30 25.05 30.20
CA LEU A 872 -12.84 26.37 29.87
C LEU A 872 -12.42 27.44 30.90
N SER A 873 -11.46 27.11 31.77
CA SER A 873 -11.06 27.96 32.89
C SER A 873 -10.43 29.30 32.44
N TYR A 874 -10.39 30.28 33.33
CA TYR A 874 -9.82 31.61 33.05
C TYR A 874 -10.43 32.26 31.79
N ASN A 875 -11.75 32.43 31.81
CA ASN A 875 -12.51 33.15 30.79
C ASN A 875 -13.53 34.08 31.48
N ALA A 876 -14.43 34.70 30.71
CA ALA A 876 -15.55 35.50 31.20
C ALA A 876 -16.91 34.83 30.92
N LEU A 877 -16.96 33.48 30.93
CA LEU A 877 -18.17 32.72 30.68
C LEU A 877 -19.18 32.91 31.82
N ASN A 878 -20.45 33.04 31.49
CA ASN A 878 -21.53 33.27 32.45
C ASN A 878 -22.70 32.28 32.25
N GLY A 879 -23.81 32.49 32.95
CA GLY A 879 -24.92 31.54 32.95
C GLY A 879 -24.60 30.26 33.73
N SER A 880 -25.39 29.21 33.53
CA SER A 880 -25.27 27.94 34.26
C SER A 880 -24.51 26.87 33.48
N ILE A 881 -23.99 25.85 34.18
CA ILE A 881 -23.47 24.63 33.53
C ILE A 881 -24.64 23.90 32.82
N PRO A 882 -24.51 23.55 31.53
CA PRO A 882 -25.53 22.78 30.81
C PRO A 882 -25.78 21.40 31.42
N LYS A 883 -27.06 21.04 31.57
CA LYS A 883 -27.46 19.67 31.99
C LYS A 883 -26.98 18.59 31.02
N SER A 884 -26.79 18.93 29.74
CA SER A 884 -26.28 18.01 28.72
C SER A 884 -24.88 17.48 29.03
N PHE A 885 -24.10 18.14 29.90
CA PHE A 885 -22.77 17.65 30.30
C PHE A 885 -22.84 16.29 31.01
N GLY A 886 -23.98 15.93 31.62
CA GLY A 886 -24.19 14.59 32.17
C GLY A 886 -24.14 13.46 31.13
N ARG A 887 -24.19 13.77 29.82
CA ARG A 887 -24.04 12.78 28.73
C ARG A 887 -22.59 12.47 28.36
N LEU A 888 -21.63 13.23 28.88
CA LEU A 888 -20.20 13.08 28.57
C LEU A 888 -19.59 11.92 29.38
N SER A 889 -20.06 10.69 29.16
CA SER A 889 -19.72 9.53 30.00
C SER A 889 -18.23 9.19 30.05
N ASN A 890 -17.45 9.58 29.03
CA ASN A 890 -16.01 9.33 28.95
C ASN A 890 -15.17 10.46 29.59
N LEU A 891 -15.79 11.53 30.08
CA LEU A 891 -15.07 12.71 30.56
C LEU A 891 -14.27 12.39 31.82
N GLU A 892 -12.96 12.54 31.73
CA GLU A 892 -12.02 12.29 32.83
C GLU A 892 -11.60 13.59 33.52
N SER A 893 -11.56 14.72 32.82
CA SER A 893 -11.13 15.99 33.40
C SER A 893 -11.99 17.15 32.94
N LEU A 894 -12.61 17.85 33.90
CA LEU A 894 -13.42 19.05 33.71
C LEU A 894 -12.89 20.22 34.55
N ASP A 895 -12.46 21.30 33.89
CA ASP A 895 -12.07 22.55 34.58
C ASP A 895 -12.88 23.72 34.02
N LEU A 896 -13.70 24.32 34.89
CA LEU A 896 -14.51 25.52 34.62
C LEU A 896 -14.15 26.68 35.54
N SER A 897 -13.04 26.58 36.26
CA SER A 897 -12.67 27.53 37.31
C SER A 897 -12.35 28.93 36.76
N VAL A 898 -12.47 29.94 37.63
CA VAL A 898 -12.16 31.34 37.28
C VAL A 898 -12.98 31.81 36.07
N ASN A 899 -14.30 31.85 36.27
CA ASN A 899 -15.29 32.35 35.31
C ASN A 899 -16.38 33.14 36.07
N GLN A 900 -17.44 33.52 35.37
CA GLN A 900 -18.63 34.18 35.92
C GLN A 900 -19.86 33.25 35.90
N LEU A 901 -19.65 31.93 36.01
CA LEU A 901 -20.74 30.95 35.97
C LEU A 901 -21.58 31.03 37.25
N ALA A 902 -22.90 30.95 37.12
CA ALA A 902 -23.86 31.11 38.20
C ALA A 902 -24.93 30.01 38.19
N GLY A 903 -25.78 30.00 39.22
CA GLY A 903 -26.84 29.00 39.38
C GLY A 903 -26.38 27.74 40.10
N ARG A 904 -27.23 26.70 40.08
CA ARG A 904 -26.93 25.42 40.74
C ARG A 904 -26.04 24.54 39.86
N ILE A 905 -25.16 23.77 40.49
CA ILE A 905 -24.43 22.69 39.81
C ILE A 905 -25.45 21.60 39.42
N PRO A 906 -25.53 21.17 38.14
CA PRO A 906 -26.53 20.18 37.71
C PRO A 906 -26.35 18.81 38.37
N GLU A 907 -27.45 18.20 38.80
CA GLU A 907 -27.46 16.83 39.37
C GLU A 907 -26.94 15.79 38.36
N GLU A 908 -27.13 16.05 37.07
CA GLU A 908 -26.68 15.19 35.99
C GLU A 908 -25.15 14.99 35.97
N LEU A 909 -24.36 15.94 36.50
CA LEU A 909 -22.91 15.77 36.66
C LEU A 909 -22.56 14.66 37.67
N GLY A 910 -23.44 14.37 38.64
CA GLY A 910 -23.26 13.28 39.60
C GLY A 910 -23.19 11.89 38.94
N GLY A 911 -23.68 11.77 37.70
CA GLY A 911 -23.64 10.57 36.88
C GLY A 911 -22.31 10.31 36.15
N LEU A 912 -21.36 11.25 36.15
CA LEU A 912 -20.07 11.12 35.45
C LEU A 912 -19.09 10.25 36.25
N THR A 913 -19.16 8.93 36.08
CA THR A 913 -18.37 7.97 36.87
C THR A 913 -16.89 7.89 36.50
N PHE A 914 -16.49 8.34 35.31
CA PHE A 914 -15.08 8.35 34.85
C PHE A 914 -14.31 9.61 35.24
N LEU A 915 -14.99 10.61 35.80
CA LEU A 915 -14.40 11.92 36.11
C LEU A 915 -13.31 11.81 37.18
N ALA A 916 -12.05 12.04 36.83
CA ALA A 916 -10.92 11.95 37.76
C ALA A 916 -10.38 13.33 38.19
N HIS A 917 -10.79 14.41 37.54
CA HIS A 917 -10.44 15.77 37.90
C HIS A 917 -11.61 16.72 37.67
N LEU A 918 -11.96 17.49 38.71
CA LEU A 918 -13.02 18.50 38.67
C LEU A 918 -12.50 19.78 39.34
N ASN A 919 -12.70 20.91 38.69
CA ASN A 919 -12.40 22.22 39.26
C ASN A 919 -13.46 23.24 38.83
N LEU A 920 -14.28 23.68 39.79
CA LEU A 920 -15.37 24.66 39.64
C LEU A 920 -15.10 25.93 40.45
N SER A 921 -13.90 26.06 41.02
CA SER A 921 -13.55 27.15 41.93
C SER A 921 -13.64 28.53 41.27
N TYR A 922 -13.79 29.58 42.10
CA TYR A 922 -13.84 30.98 41.70
C TYR A 922 -14.89 31.24 40.60
N ASN A 923 -16.14 30.94 40.93
CA ASN A 923 -17.35 31.21 40.15
C ASN A 923 -18.43 31.80 41.08
N MET A 924 -19.67 31.88 40.61
CA MET A 924 -20.85 32.36 41.35
C MET A 924 -21.89 31.24 41.57
N PHE A 925 -21.46 29.99 41.75
CA PHE A 925 -22.38 28.87 41.97
C PHE A 925 -23.09 28.96 43.33
N VAL A 926 -24.33 28.47 43.37
CA VAL A 926 -25.21 28.50 44.55
C VAL A 926 -25.90 27.16 44.79
N GLY A 927 -26.33 26.90 46.01
CA GLY A 927 -27.09 25.70 46.40
C GLY A 927 -26.23 24.52 46.85
N GLU A 928 -26.88 23.39 47.07
CA GLU A 928 -26.22 22.16 47.51
C GLU A 928 -25.37 21.55 46.39
N ILE A 929 -24.18 21.04 46.73
CA ILE A 929 -23.34 20.26 45.81
C ILE A 929 -24.02 18.92 45.49
N PRO A 930 -24.26 18.59 44.21
CA PRO A 930 -24.95 17.37 43.80
C PRO A 930 -24.40 16.08 44.36
N ASN A 931 -25.29 15.14 44.67
CA ASN A 931 -24.92 13.81 45.17
C ASN A 931 -24.52 12.86 44.02
N GLY A 932 -23.31 12.31 44.08
CA GLY A 932 -22.76 11.36 43.12
C GLY A 932 -21.77 10.38 43.77
N ARG A 933 -21.25 9.41 43.01
CA ARG A 933 -20.15 8.57 43.54
C ARG A 933 -18.80 9.26 43.41
N GLN A 934 -18.64 10.05 42.35
CA GLN A 934 -17.36 10.63 41.97
C GLN A 934 -17.19 12.08 42.43
N ILE A 935 -18.24 12.91 42.36
CA ILE A 935 -18.21 14.33 42.78
C ILE A 935 -17.74 14.50 44.24
N GLN A 936 -18.19 13.62 45.13
CA GLN A 936 -17.89 13.61 46.55
C GLN A 936 -16.44 13.25 46.86
N THR A 937 -15.69 12.72 45.89
CA THR A 937 -14.28 12.34 46.09
C THR A 937 -13.32 13.51 45.93
N PHE A 938 -13.78 14.63 45.36
CA PHE A 938 -12.95 15.82 45.14
C PHE A 938 -12.82 16.66 46.42
N SER A 939 -11.71 17.38 46.57
CA SER A 939 -11.48 18.23 47.75
C SER A 939 -12.35 19.49 47.72
N ALA A 940 -12.49 20.13 48.88
CA ALA A 940 -13.15 21.43 49.01
C ALA A 940 -12.55 22.50 48.06
N ASP A 941 -11.27 22.39 47.73
CA ASP A 941 -10.56 23.30 46.82
C ASP A 941 -11.21 23.34 45.42
N SER A 942 -11.79 22.23 44.96
CA SER A 942 -12.51 22.16 43.68
C SER A 942 -13.73 23.07 43.63
N PHE A 943 -14.23 23.56 44.77
CA PHE A 943 -15.43 24.38 44.89
C PHE A 943 -15.16 25.75 45.52
N GLU A 944 -13.90 26.03 45.89
CA GLU A 944 -13.48 27.25 46.58
C GLU A 944 -13.94 28.52 45.85
N GLY A 945 -14.21 29.60 46.58
CA GLY A 945 -14.55 30.90 45.99
C GLY A 945 -16.00 31.04 45.53
N ASN A 946 -16.83 29.99 45.63
CA ASN A 946 -18.27 30.05 45.38
C ASN A 946 -19.05 30.25 46.68
N LEU A 947 -19.38 31.50 47.02
CA LEU A 947 -19.98 31.85 48.33
C LEU A 947 -21.36 31.23 48.59
N GLY A 948 -22.12 30.89 47.55
CA GLY A 948 -23.46 30.33 47.69
C GLY A 948 -23.52 28.80 47.75
N LEU A 949 -22.40 28.10 47.65
CA LEU A 949 -22.37 26.63 47.71
C LEU A 949 -22.40 26.11 49.15
N CYS A 950 -23.06 24.98 49.34
CA CYS A 950 -23.13 24.27 50.63
C CYS A 950 -23.16 22.75 50.41
N GLY A 951 -22.97 21.97 51.48
CA GLY A 951 -22.97 20.51 51.42
C GLY A 951 -21.59 19.91 51.13
N PHE A 952 -21.44 18.62 51.44
CA PHE A 952 -20.16 17.90 51.32
C PHE A 952 -19.65 17.92 49.88
N PRO A 953 -18.36 18.24 49.62
CA PRO A 953 -17.22 18.25 50.54
C PRO A 953 -16.95 19.58 51.28
N LEU A 954 -17.83 20.58 51.17
CA LEU A 954 -17.73 21.81 51.97
C LEU A 954 -18.32 21.58 53.37
N ASP A 955 -17.63 22.07 54.41
CA ASP A 955 -18.13 22.06 55.80
C ASP A 955 -19.19 23.16 56.05
N ILE A 956 -20.05 23.42 55.04
CA ILE A 956 -21.08 24.47 55.05
C ILE A 956 -22.46 23.80 55.06
N ASN A 957 -23.28 24.11 56.08
CA ASN A 957 -24.60 23.49 56.25
C ASN A 957 -25.67 24.17 55.37
N CYS A 958 -26.37 23.39 54.54
CA CYS A 958 -27.37 23.90 53.61
C CYS A 958 -28.67 24.41 54.26
N SER A 959 -28.89 24.14 55.56
CA SER A 959 -30.11 24.52 56.29
C SER A 959 -30.28 26.03 56.55
N ASN A 960 -29.25 26.85 56.29
CA ASN A 960 -29.24 28.31 56.51
C ASN A 960 -29.03 29.12 55.21
N SER A 961 -29.30 28.55 54.04
CA SER A 961 -29.04 29.17 52.72
C SER A 961 -30.07 30.22 52.28
N ASN A 962 -30.48 31.11 53.19
CA ASN A 962 -31.23 32.34 52.85
C ASN A 962 -30.31 33.55 52.62
N VAL A 963 -29.05 33.33 52.27
CA VAL A 963 -28.13 34.44 51.95
C VAL A 963 -28.14 34.62 50.43
N PRO A 964 -28.83 35.66 49.89
CA PRO A 964 -28.79 35.95 48.47
C PRO A 964 -27.38 36.43 48.06
N PRO A 965 -27.01 36.29 46.78
CA PRO A 965 -25.70 36.72 46.30
C PRO A 965 -25.51 38.24 46.52
N PRO A 966 -24.26 38.70 46.71
CA PRO A 966 -23.99 40.14 46.80
C PRO A 966 -24.51 40.85 45.55
N GLY A 967 -25.40 41.82 45.73
CA GLY A 967 -25.99 42.60 44.63
C GLY A 967 -27.36 42.16 44.12
N TYR A 968 -28.03 41.15 44.70
CA TYR A 968 -29.41 40.79 44.35
C TYR A 968 -30.29 40.61 45.60
N ASP A 969 -31.57 41.00 45.52
CA ASP A 969 -32.54 40.79 46.60
C ASP A 969 -33.20 39.39 46.55
N GLU A 970 -34.05 39.07 47.53
CA GLU A 970 -34.73 37.75 47.65
C GLU A 970 -35.62 37.40 46.43
N ASN A 971 -35.88 38.38 45.55
CA ASN A 971 -36.66 38.22 44.32
C ASN A 971 -35.81 38.22 43.04
N GLY A 972 -34.49 38.39 43.15
CA GLY A 972 -33.57 38.37 42.00
C GLY A 972 -33.49 39.68 41.21
N GLU A 973 -33.78 40.83 41.83
CA GLU A 973 -33.52 42.15 41.21
C GLU A 973 -32.19 42.78 41.70
N GLU A 974 -31.48 43.44 40.77
CA GLU A 974 -30.13 43.99 40.94
C GLU A 974 -30.10 45.20 41.89
N LYS A 975 -29.41 45.08 43.03
CA LYS A 975 -29.13 46.19 43.96
C LYS A 975 -27.94 47.02 43.48
N ARG A 976 -28.20 48.26 43.05
CA ARG A 976 -27.15 49.27 42.80
C ARG A 976 -26.72 49.94 44.10
N GLU A 977 -25.87 49.28 44.88
CA GLU A 977 -25.06 49.97 45.89
C GLU A 977 -23.58 49.66 45.66
N ILE A 978 -22.79 50.72 45.56
CA ILE A 978 -21.33 50.64 45.39
C ILE A 978 -20.74 50.12 46.70
N GLU A 979 -20.18 48.92 46.68
CA GLU A 979 -19.47 48.35 47.82
C GLU A 979 -18.11 49.04 47.99
N TRP A 980 -18.11 50.10 48.79
CA TRP A 980 -16.95 50.95 49.06
C TRP A 980 -15.73 50.20 49.63
N GLU A 981 -15.91 49.01 50.20
CA GLU A 981 -14.80 48.19 50.70
C GLU A 981 -13.90 47.69 49.56
N TYR A 982 -14.47 47.26 48.44
CA TYR A 982 -13.69 46.80 47.27
C TYR A 982 -13.03 47.95 46.53
N VAL A 983 -13.70 49.10 46.46
CA VAL A 983 -13.11 50.33 45.90
C VAL A 983 -11.95 50.80 46.77
N CYS A 984 -12.08 50.80 48.09
CA CYS A 984 -11.01 51.15 49.01
C CYS A 984 -9.84 50.15 48.95
N ALA A 985 -10.11 48.85 48.83
CA ALA A 985 -9.08 47.82 48.69
C ALA A 985 -8.33 47.94 47.35
N ALA A 986 -9.04 48.19 46.24
CA ALA A 986 -8.45 48.41 44.93
C ALA A 986 -7.60 49.69 44.89
N VAL A 987 -8.10 50.79 45.45
CA VAL A 987 -7.34 52.05 45.58
C VAL A 987 -6.11 51.84 46.46
N GLY A 988 -6.25 51.14 47.59
CA GLY A 988 -5.13 50.80 48.48
C GLY A 988 -4.06 49.95 47.80
N TYR A 989 -4.47 48.97 46.98
CA TYR A 989 -3.56 48.13 46.21
C TYR A 989 -2.83 48.93 45.12
N VAL A 990 -3.54 49.74 44.33
CA VAL A 990 -2.94 50.59 43.29
C VAL A 990 -1.96 51.60 43.91
N VAL A 991 -2.32 52.22 45.03
CA VAL A 991 -1.43 53.15 45.74
C VAL A 991 -0.22 52.41 46.32
N GLY A 992 -0.40 51.22 46.88
CA GLY A 992 0.68 50.40 47.44
C GLY A 992 1.67 49.90 46.38
N VAL A 993 1.16 49.35 45.28
CA VAL A 993 2.01 48.91 44.15
C VAL A 993 2.66 50.12 43.48
N GLY A 994 1.91 51.20 43.26
CA GLY A 994 2.43 52.43 42.68
C GLY A 994 3.56 53.05 43.50
N SER A 995 3.47 53.02 44.83
CA SER A 995 4.53 53.53 45.72
C SER A 995 5.77 52.63 45.74
N ILE A 996 5.63 51.30 45.65
CA ILE A 996 6.77 50.37 45.48
C ILE A 996 7.45 50.58 44.13
N VAL A 997 6.68 50.67 43.04
CA VAL A 997 7.20 50.91 41.68
C VAL A 997 7.91 52.26 41.61
N TRP A 998 7.35 53.30 42.22
CA TRP A 998 7.99 54.61 42.31
C TRP A 998 9.32 54.55 43.10
N LEU A 999 9.36 53.84 44.23
CA LEU A 999 10.59 53.63 44.99
C LEU A 999 11.65 52.84 44.19
N LEU A 1000 11.24 51.86 43.39
CA LEU A 1000 12.14 51.10 42.52
C LEU A 1000 12.69 51.92 41.35
N LEU A 1001 11.88 52.82 40.77
CA LEU A 1001 12.28 53.66 39.65
C LEU A 1001 13.18 54.82 40.07
N PHE A 1002 12.88 55.46 41.21
CA PHE A 1002 13.48 56.74 41.59
C PHE A 1002 14.40 56.68 42.83
N CYS A 1003 14.36 55.62 43.63
CA CYS A 1003 15.24 55.48 44.81
C CYS A 1003 16.29 54.38 44.63
N ARG A 1004 17.49 54.77 44.19
CA ARG A 1004 18.61 53.86 43.89
C ARG A 1004 19.00 52.95 45.06
N SER A 1005 19.04 53.49 46.28
CA SER A 1005 19.37 52.73 47.50
C SER A 1005 18.34 51.64 47.82
N PHE A 1006 17.05 51.91 47.57
CA PHE A 1006 15.98 50.94 47.80
C PHE A 1006 16.03 49.84 46.73
N ARG A 1007 16.24 50.21 45.46
CA ARG A 1007 16.39 49.27 44.34
C ARG A 1007 17.50 48.25 44.57
N GLU A 1008 18.69 48.69 44.96
CA GLU A 1008 19.84 47.80 45.17
C GLU A 1008 19.61 46.82 46.33
N LYS A 1009 18.97 47.26 47.44
CA LYS A 1009 18.61 46.37 48.55
C LYS A 1009 17.47 45.40 48.22
N TYR A 1010 16.47 45.86 47.48
CA TYR A 1010 15.31 45.04 47.11
C TYR A 1010 15.72 43.89 46.17
N PHE A 1011 16.49 44.18 45.12
CA PHE A 1011 16.98 43.15 44.21
C PHE A 1011 18.03 42.23 44.85
N GLY A 1012 18.91 42.75 45.72
CA GLY A 1012 19.84 41.91 46.48
C GLY A 1012 19.13 40.91 47.41
N LYS A 1013 17.99 41.30 48.01
CA LYS A 1013 17.18 40.39 48.84
C LYS A 1013 16.42 39.35 48.01
N ILE A 1014 16.01 39.71 46.78
CA ILE A 1014 15.39 38.76 45.85
C ILE A 1014 16.42 37.72 45.39
N GLU A 1015 17.65 38.11 45.06
CA GLU A 1015 18.71 37.17 44.68
C GLU A 1015 19.02 36.17 45.80
N GLU A 1016 19.07 36.62 47.06
CA GLU A 1016 19.26 35.76 48.25
C GLU A 1016 18.12 34.73 48.40
N VAL A 1017 16.87 35.14 48.21
CA VAL A 1017 15.70 34.24 48.28
C VAL A 1017 15.65 33.27 47.09
N VAL A 1018 16.09 33.70 45.91
CA VAL A 1018 16.17 32.85 44.72
C VAL A 1018 17.25 31.78 44.88
N GLU A 1019 18.43 32.13 45.40
CA GLU A 1019 19.49 31.15 45.72
C GLU A 1019 19.01 30.11 46.76
N ASP A 1020 18.34 30.55 47.83
CA ASP A 1020 17.78 29.65 48.84
C ASP A 1020 16.71 28.71 48.28
N MET A 1021 15.88 29.18 47.35
CA MET A 1021 14.91 28.33 46.64
C MET A 1021 15.60 27.30 45.72
N PHE A 1022 16.68 27.67 45.03
CA PHE A 1022 17.45 26.73 44.20
C PHE A 1022 18.14 25.65 45.06
N ILE A 1023 18.71 26.04 46.21
CA ILE A 1023 19.31 25.11 47.18
C ILE A 1023 18.24 24.18 47.77
N ALA A 1024 17.08 24.71 48.14
CA ALA A 1024 15.95 23.91 48.64
C ALA A 1024 15.41 22.93 47.59
N ARG A 1025 15.37 23.33 46.31
CA ARG A 1025 14.96 22.48 45.18
C ARG A 1025 15.97 21.35 44.92
N ASP A 1026 17.27 21.62 45.02
CA ASP A 1026 18.30 20.57 44.87
C ASP A 1026 18.27 19.57 46.05
N MET A 1027 18.04 20.07 47.27
CA MET A 1027 17.83 19.24 48.47
C MET A 1027 16.58 18.33 48.36
N ARG A 1028 15.45 18.85 47.84
CA ARG A 1028 14.25 18.04 47.59
C ARG A 1028 14.48 16.99 46.50
N ARG A 1029 15.20 17.32 45.42
CA ARG A 1029 15.60 16.34 44.38
C ARG A 1029 16.49 15.22 44.93
N ARG A 1030 17.44 15.53 45.82
CA ARG A 1030 18.27 14.52 46.50
C ARG A 1030 17.47 13.64 47.45
N ARG A 1031 16.50 14.19 48.19
CA ARG A 1031 15.58 13.41 49.05
C ARG A 1031 14.66 12.50 48.24
N ALA A 1032 14.13 12.97 47.10
CA ALA A 1032 13.32 12.17 46.19
C ALA A 1032 14.10 11.00 45.58
N ARG A 1033 15.36 11.21 45.18
CA ARG A 1033 16.26 10.14 44.70
C ARG A 1033 16.56 9.09 45.78
N ARG A 1034 16.75 9.50 47.04
CA ARG A 1034 16.93 8.59 48.18
C ARG A 1034 15.66 7.79 48.51
N ALA A 1035 14.48 8.43 48.42
CA ALA A 1035 13.20 7.75 48.60
C ALA A 1035 12.90 6.75 47.48
N ALA A 1036 13.24 7.08 46.23
CA ALA A 1036 13.14 6.16 45.09
C ALA A 1036 14.10 4.96 45.22
N ALA A 1037 15.34 5.20 45.66
CA ALA A 1037 16.30 4.12 45.94
C ALA A 1037 15.85 3.21 47.11
N ALA A 1038 15.20 3.77 48.14
CA ALA A 1038 14.62 3.00 49.24
C ALA A 1038 13.42 2.14 48.79
N ARG A 1039 12.53 2.67 47.95
CA ARG A 1039 11.40 1.89 47.38
C ARG A 1039 11.87 0.76 46.47
N ASN A 1040 12.94 0.96 45.71
CA ASN A 1040 13.54 -0.11 44.88
C ASN A 1040 14.24 -1.20 45.71
N ARG A 1041 14.64 -0.90 46.95
CA ARG A 1041 15.23 -1.87 47.88
C ARG A 1041 14.17 -2.73 48.57
N VAL A 1042 12.97 -2.18 48.82
CA VAL A 1042 11.81 -2.89 49.38
C VAL A 1042 11.09 -3.75 48.32
N ARG A 1043 11.22 -3.42 47.02
CA ARG A 1043 10.72 -4.26 45.91
C ARG A 1043 11.66 -5.41 45.51
N ARG A 1044 12.87 -5.49 46.08
CA ARG A 1044 13.87 -6.55 45.83
C ARG A 1044 14.10 -7.46 47.04
N GLN A 1045 13.31 -7.29 48.10
CA GLN A 1045 13.03 -8.31 49.13
C GLN A 1045 11.63 -8.83 48.86
#